data_AF-A0A7C0VCJ9-F1
#
_entry.id   AF-A0A7C0VCJ9-F1
#
_cell.length_a   1.000
_cell.length_b   1.000
_cell.length_c   1.000
_cell.angle_alpha   90.00
_cell.angle_beta   90.00
_cell.angle_gamma   90.00
#
_symmetry.space_group_name_H-M   'P 1'
#
loop_
_entity.id
_entity.type
_entity.pdbx_description
1 polymer ?
#
loop_
_entity_poly.entity_id
_entity_poly.type
_entity_poly.pdbx_seq_one_letter_code
_entity_poly.pdbx_strand_id
1 'polypeptide(L)'
;RKGEEIYWKDETVRYHHEFVTKELGVKSEEIIYKEGVWSGGGNAGPDLESVVRGLEIATLVFMKFKTVDGRFIELPIKTVDTGYGIERYAWLSQGAVSCFHAVYGEVLSKIMEEAGITSVDERLLTEVSKLSNLINVATGSGRPEGWRLIKERTGMSREELVGMFRPLVNVFTVTDHTKCLAFLLAEGVIPSNVREGYIARLMVRKTYRLLRTLSLENLMPELIEMQIDYWSRDFPHLEEMRDEILEVLTAELKKFEQTLAKGEVLVRRIIREGKRRGAAEISTETLTELYDSHGLPPEIVAEIAEGEGVKVNIPENFYSLVAERHMKAPKTVRPSAEPQLESEVSDLPETRRLYYDDPYISEFDAKVVGVLDGNMIVLDKTAFYPEGGGQPADKGHIEFGGLRSKVIDVQRVGRVIVHRLEGAVPKVGEKVHGVIDWNRRISLMRHHTATHLLMGAARRVLGRHVWQAGAQKGVERSRLDISHYKRLTLEEIHEIERLANLAVLRNMPVEAFWMPREEAEKRYGFRLYQGGVVPGKEIRIVKSGDWEVEACGGTHCRTTGEVGLIKVIRTERVQDGVERLVFAAGLPALRAVQENESKLVKVSGTLNVPVERVEKAAENLVAEWRRLRQERERLMETLARFMAKEYLEDSKIIGGLRLVLRVAKGVSVDQLIKVANEITRAEPRAVV
;
A
#
# COMPACT_ATOMS: atom_id res chain seq x y z
N ARG A 1 17.04 34.39 -2.65
CA ARG A 1 17.84 35.23 -1.75
C ARG A 1 19.02 34.37 -1.30
N LYS A 2 20.25 34.71 -1.73
CA LYS A 2 21.49 34.03 -1.28
C LYS A 2 22.06 34.90 -0.17
N GLY A 3 22.32 34.35 1.00
CA GLY A 3 22.92 35.07 2.13
C GLY A 3 21.94 35.78 3.08
N GLU A 4 20.63 35.55 2.98
CA GLU A 4 19.70 35.96 4.05
C GLU A 4 19.58 34.85 5.08
N GLU A 5 20.11 35.12 6.28
CA GLU A 5 19.89 34.35 7.49
C GLU A 5 18.74 35.00 8.25
N ILE A 6 17.72 34.21 8.62
CA ILE A 6 16.61 34.72 9.45
C ILE A 6 17.04 34.70 10.93
N TYR A 7 17.51 33.54 11.38
CA TYR A 7 18.21 33.33 12.64
C TYR A 7 18.93 31.96 12.59
N TRP A 8 19.82 31.70 13.54
CA TRP A 8 20.50 30.42 13.63
C TRP A 8 20.50 29.89 15.07
N LYS A 9 21.63 29.31 15.51
CA LYS A 9 21.72 28.58 16.78
C LYS A 9 21.45 29.45 18.02
N ASP A 10 21.99 30.66 18.07
CA ASP A 10 22.01 31.45 19.31
C ASP A 10 20.60 31.94 19.63
N GLU A 11 19.87 32.43 18.63
CA GLU A 11 18.48 32.83 18.78
C GLU A 11 17.55 31.64 18.96
N THR A 12 17.79 30.49 18.30
CA THR A 12 16.98 29.28 18.51
C THR A 12 17.01 28.85 19.97
N VAL A 13 18.23 28.77 20.56
CA VAL A 13 18.40 28.41 21.97
C VAL A 13 17.81 29.48 22.87
N ARG A 14 18.00 30.77 22.54
CA ARG A 14 17.39 31.88 23.30
C ARG A 14 15.86 31.78 23.30
N TYR A 15 15.22 31.60 22.15
CA TYR A 15 13.77 31.50 22.05
C TYR A 15 13.22 30.31 22.82
N HIS A 16 13.86 29.14 22.69
CA HIS A 16 13.50 27.97 23.49
C HIS A 16 13.65 28.26 24.99
N HIS A 17 14.79 28.82 25.41
CA HIS A 17 15.06 29.10 26.81
C HIS A 17 14.08 30.12 27.39
N GLU A 18 13.77 31.19 26.65
CA GLU A 18 12.79 32.19 27.05
C GLU A 18 11.39 31.60 27.13
N PHE A 19 10.97 30.75 26.19
CA PHE A 19 9.70 30.05 26.24
C PHE A 19 9.58 29.19 27.52
N VAL A 20 10.59 28.36 27.79
CA VAL A 20 10.55 27.45 28.94
C VAL A 20 10.66 28.19 30.28
N THR A 21 11.43 29.28 30.35
CA THR A 21 11.61 30.04 31.60
C THR A 21 10.54 31.09 31.86
N LYS A 22 10.20 31.92 30.86
CA LYS A 22 9.29 33.06 31.01
C LYS A 22 7.83 32.67 30.88
N GLU A 23 7.51 31.81 29.91
CA GLU A 23 6.11 31.41 29.65
C GLU A 23 5.69 30.22 30.50
N LEU A 24 6.56 29.22 30.68
CA LEU A 24 6.25 28.01 31.44
C LEU A 24 6.74 28.04 32.90
N GLY A 25 7.54 29.04 33.28
CA GLY A 25 7.98 29.24 34.66
C GLY A 25 9.03 28.26 35.19
N VAL A 26 9.68 27.48 34.32
CA VAL A 26 10.78 26.60 34.73
C VAL A 26 12.00 27.44 35.10
N LYS A 27 12.65 27.14 36.21
CA LYS A 27 13.86 27.87 36.61
C LYS A 27 15.01 27.57 35.65
N SER A 28 15.79 28.59 35.30
CA SER A 28 16.90 28.45 34.34
C SER A 28 17.90 27.36 34.75
N GLU A 29 18.16 27.19 36.04
CA GLU A 29 19.08 26.19 36.59
C GLU A 29 18.57 24.75 36.52
N GLU A 30 17.26 24.55 36.26
CA GLU A 30 16.66 23.22 36.10
C GLU A 30 16.69 22.73 34.63
N ILE A 31 17.11 23.59 33.70
CA ILE A 31 17.17 23.29 32.27
C ILE A 31 18.58 22.83 31.91
N ILE A 32 18.69 21.62 31.37
CA ILE A 32 19.93 21.04 30.87
C ILE A 32 19.84 20.95 29.35
N TYR A 33 20.83 21.46 28.63
CA TYR A 33 20.97 21.22 27.20
C TYR A 33 22.04 20.15 26.98
N LYS A 34 21.62 18.95 26.59
CA LYS A 34 22.51 17.84 26.26
C LYS A 34 22.88 17.92 24.78
N GLU A 35 24.18 17.97 24.50
CA GLU A 35 24.69 18.02 23.14
C GLU A 35 24.65 16.64 22.48
N GLY A 36 24.25 16.60 21.21
CA GLY A 36 24.18 15.39 20.41
C GLY A 36 24.45 15.62 18.92
N VAL A 37 24.18 14.56 18.15
CA VAL A 37 24.09 14.65 16.69
C VAL A 37 22.81 13.95 16.26
N TRP A 38 21.89 14.71 15.68
CA TRP A 38 20.67 14.18 15.10
C TRP A 38 20.91 13.79 13.63
N SER A 39 20.35 12.65 13.22
CA SER A 39 20.36 12.20 11.82
C SER A 39 19.08 11.44 11.50
N GLY A 40 18.35 11.88 10.47
CA GLY A 40 17.09 11.29 10.04
C GLY A 40 16.60 11.88 8.71
N GLY A 41 15.80 11.12 7.95
CA GLY A 41 15.22 11.61 6.69
C GLY A 41 16.24 12.02 5.61
N GLY A 42 17.49 11.57 5.71
CA GLY A 42 18.58 11.95 4.80
C GLY A 42 19.30 13.25 5.15
N ASN A 43 18.94 13.92 6.24
CA ASN A 43 19.61 15.11 6.76
C ASN A 43 20.19 14.85 8.17
N ALA A 44 21.18 15.64 8.55
CA ALA A 44 21.84 15.55 9.86
C ALA A 44 22.36 16.91 10.33
N GLY A 45 22.57 17.02 11.64
CA GLY A 45 23.12 18.22 12.26
C GLY A 45 23.44 18.00 13.74
N PRO A 46 24.30 18.84 14.34
CA PRO A 46 24.41 18.89 15.79
C PRO A 46 23.06 19.34 16.37
N ASP A 47 22.73 18.84 17.55
CA ASP A 47 21.50 19.18 18.25
C ASP A 47 21.72 19.44 19.74
N LEU A 48 20.74 20.11 20.33
CA LEU A 48 20.62 20.30 21.77
C LEU A 48 19.30 19.69 22.24
N GLU A 49 19.39 18.60 22.99
CA GLU A 49 18.26 18.00 23.70
C GLU A 49 18.02 18.78 24.99
N SER A 50 16.89 19.49 25.09
CA SER A 50 16.50 20.18 26.32
C SER A 50 15.83 19.23 27.29
N VAL A 51 16.44 19.08 28.47
CA VAL A 51 16.01 18.20 29.55
C VAL A 51 15.66 19.03 30.77
N VAL A 52 14.45 18.84 31.30
CA VAL A 52 13.97 19.47 32.53
C VAL A 52 13.57 18.38 33.51
N ARG A 53 14.15 18.39 34.71
CA ARG A 53 13.86 17.40 35.78
C ARG A 53 13.98 15.93 35.32
N GLY A 54 14.91 15.65 34.41
CA GLY A 54 15.17 14.31 33.88
C GLY A 54 14.28 13.90 32.70
N LEU A 55 13.37 14.75 32.24
CA LEU A 55 12.54 14.56 31.05
C LEU A 55 13.04 15.44 29.90
N GLU A 56 13.38 14.83 28.78
CA GLU A 56 13.64 15.57 27.54
C GLU A 56 12.33 16.15 27.01
N ILE A 57 12.22 17.47 26.87
CA ILE A 57 10.99 18.16 26.44
C ILE A 57 11.08 18.74 25.02
N ALA A 58 12.29 18.99 24.52
CA ALA A 58 12.49 19.47 23.17
C ALA A 58 13.86 19.05 22.61
N THR A 59 13.98 19.04 21.28
CA THR A 59 15.22 18.82 20.55
C THR A 59 15.42 19.97 19.56
N LEU A 60 16.55 20.66 19.64
CA LEU A 60 16.90 21.78 18.78
C LEU A 60 17.99 21.35 17.80
N VAL A 61 17.63 20.98 16.57
CA VAL A 61 18.53 20.45 15.55
C VAL A 61 18.97 21.56 14.60
N PHE A 62 20.29 21.66 14.38
CA PHE A 62 20.89 22.61 13.46
C PHE A 62 21.32 21.90 12.18
N MET A 63 20.34 21.60 11.32
CA MET A 63 20.57 20.87 10.07
C MET A 63 21.55 21.61 9.17
N LYS A 64 22.72 20.99 8.95
CA LYS A 64 23.77 21.51 8.08
C LYS A 64 24.42 20.44 7.21
N PHE A 65 24.00 19.18 7.36
CA PHE A 65 24.52 18.05 6.60
C PHE A 65 23.40 17.28 5.92
N LYS A 66 23.72 16.73 4.74
CA LYS A 66 23.01 15.63 4.10
C LYS A 66 23.77 14.34 4.36
N THR A 67 23.06 13.26 4.66
CA THR A 67 23.65 11.93 4.83
C THR A 67 23.57 11.18 3.51
N VAL A 68 24.72 10.90 2.89
CA VAL A 68 24.83 10.12 1.65
C VAL A 68 25.81 8.97 1.88
N ASP A 69 25.33 7.72 1.76
CA ASP A 69 26.12 6.50 1.99
C ASP A 69 26.92 6.51 3.30
N GLY A 70 26.30 7.01 4.38
CA GLY A 70 26.91 7.10 5.71
C GLY A 70 27.90 8.25 5.89
N ARG A 71 28.04 9.14 4.90
CA ARG A 71 28.89 10.35 5.00
C ARG A 71 28.05 11.61 5.10
N PHE A 72 28.57 12.59 5.83
CA PHE A 72 27.99 13.92 5.94
C PHE A 72 28.54 14.85 4.86
N ILE A 73 27.64 15.43 4.07
CA ILE A 73 27.94 16.42 3.04
C ILE A 73 27.29 17.73 3.47
N GLU A 74 28.05 18.82 3.52
CA GLU A 74 27.50 20.11 3.95
C GLU A 74 26.42 20.60 2.99
N LEU A 75 25.31 21.07 3.55
CA LEU A 75 24.18 21.61 2.81
C LEU A 75 24.45 23.07 2.43
N PRO A 76 24.07 23.50 1.21
CA PRO A 76 24.16 24.90 0.81
C PRO A 76 23.14 25.78 1.55
N ILE A 77 22.11 25.18 2.14
CA ILE A 77 21.08 25.83 2.94
C ILE A 77 21.11 25.17 4.32
N LYS A 78 21.31 26.01 5.33
CA LYS A 78 21.24 25.62 6.74
C LYS A 78 19.80 25.81 7.23
N THR A 79 19.29 24.85 7.98
CA THR A 79 17.89 24.83 8.45
C THR A 79 17.85 24.62 9.95
N VAL A 80 17.05 25.43 10.64
CA VAL A 80 16.70 25.17 12.04
C VAL A 80 15.52 24.22 12.05
N ASP A 81 15.68 23.07 12.71
CA ASP A 81 14.65 22.06 12.87
C ASP A 81 14.43 21.81 14.36
N THR A 82 13.28 22.20 14.87
CA THR A 82 12.97 22.11 16.31
C THR A 82 11.81 21.16 16.55
N GLY A 83 12.00 20.18 17.43
CA GLY A 83 10.94 19.29 17.91
C GLY A 83 10.55 19.64 19.33
N TYR A 84 9.28 19.98 19.57
CA TYR A 84 8.72 20.20 20.89
C TYR A 84 7.67 19.13 21.16
N GLY A 85 7.94 18.23 22.10
CA GLY A 85 7.03 17.12 22.40
C GLY A 85 5.82 17.59 23.18
N ILE A 86 4.73 17.96 22.50
CA ILE A 86 3.54 18.57 23.15
C ILE A 86 2.96 17.69 24.25
N GLU A 87 2.94 16.37 24.07
CA GLU A 87 2.51 15.42 25.10
C GLU A 87 3.42 15.46 26.34
N ARG A 88 4.73 15.61 26.16
CA ARG A 88 5.69 15.74 27.28
C ARG A 88 5.55 17.08 28.00
N TYR A 89 5.26 18.16 27.27
CA TYR A 89 4.93 19.46 27.87
C TYR A 89 3.65 19.41 28.70
N ALA A 90 2.60 18.76 28.19
CA ALA A 90 1.35 18.55 28.93
C ALA A 90 1.60 17.71 30.20
N TRP A 91 2.45 16.69 30.11
CA TRP A 91 2.82 15.89 31.28
C TRP A 91 3.60 16.71 32.32
N LEU A 92 4.60 17.48 31.88
CA LEU A 92 5.41 18.32 32.77
C LEU A 92 4.57 19.37 33.50
N SER A 93 3.58 19.98 32.82
CA SER A 93 2.74 21.02 33.41
C SER A 93 1.71 20.47 34.41
N GLN A 94 1.17 19.29 34.14
CA GLN A 94 0.15 18.67 35.00
C GLN A 94 0.75 17.87 36.17
N GLY A 95 1.99 17.39 36.04
CA GLY A 95 2.62 16.55 37.06
C GLY A 95 1.91 15.20 37.27
N ALA A 96 1.16 14.73 36.26
CA ALA A 96 0.43 13.47 36.32
C ALA A 96 1.38 12.28 36.53
N VAL A 97 0.86 11.15 36.99
CA VAL A 97 1.69 9.96 37.30
C VAL A 97 2.34 9.33 36.06
N SER A 98 1.75 9.55 34.87
CA SER A 98 2.32 9.20 33.57
C SER A 98 1.82 10.14 32.48
N CYS A 99 2.57 10.23 31.38
CA CYS A 99 2.20 11.01 30.19
C CYS A 99 0.80 10.64 29.67
N PHE A 100 0.42 9.36 29.75
CA PHE A 100 -0.88 8.88 29.28
C PHE A 100 -2.05 9.56 30.02
N HIS A 101 -1.93 9.73 31.34
CA HIS A 101 -2.98 10.41 32.12
C HIS A 101 -3.11 11.88 31.75
N ALA A 102 -2.00 12.55 31.44
CA ALA A 102 -2.00 13.96 31.05
C ALA A 102 -2.59 14.19 29.66
N VAL A 103 -2.48 13.21 28.76
CA VAL A 103 -2.86 13.34 27.33
C VAL A 103 -4.26 12.81 27.05
N TYR A 104 -4.61 11.65 27.60
CA TYR A 104 -5.81 10.91 27.19
C TYR A 104 -7.01 11.10 28.13
N GLY A 105 -6.80 11.60 29.35
CA GLY A 105 -7.88 11.93 30.29
C GLY A 105 -8.96 10.85 30.40
N GLU A 106 -10.19 11.22 30.04
CA GLU A 106 -11.38 10.36 30.10
C GLU A 106 -11.30 9.10 29.22
N VAL A 107 -10.61 9.16 28.07
CA VAL A 107 -10.44 8.00 27.18
C VAL A 107 -9.66 6.90 27.88
N LEU A 108 -8.58 7.27 28.57
CA LEU A 108 -7.78 6.32 29.34
C LEU A 108 -8.59 5.75 30.51
N SER A 109 -9.31 6.60 31.26
CA SER A 109 -10.13 6.17 32.39
C SER A 109 -11.17 5.12 31.97
N LYS A 110 -11.83 5.32 30.82
CA LYS A 110 -12.83 4.39 30.32
C LYS A 110 -12.22 3.06 29.85
N ILE A 111 -11.07 3.08 29.16
CA ILE A 111 -10.37 1.85 28.77
C ILE A 111 -9.91 1.08 30.02
N MET A 112 -9.44 1.78 31.06
CA MET A 112 -9.07 1.15 32.33
C MET A 112 -10.28 0.50 33.01
N GLU A 113 -11.44 1.17 33.02
CA GLU A 113 -12.70 0.64 33.57
C GLU A 113 -13.15 -0.64 32.84
N GLU A 114 -13.17 -0.62 31.50
CA GLU A 114 -13.51 -1.79 30.67
C GLU A 114 -12.54 -2.95 30.92
N ALA A 115 -11.25 -2.66 31.16
CA ALA A 115 -10.24 -3.66 31.49
C ALA A 115 -10.32 -4.16 32.95
N GLY A 116 -11.29 -3.70 33.74
CA GLY A 116 -11.46 -4.06 35.15
C GLY A 116 -10.41 -3.43 36.09
N ILE A 117 -9.71 -2.39 35.65
CA ILE A 117 -8.69 -1.68 36.42
C ILE A 117 -9.34 -0.47 37.10
N THR A 118 -9.99 -0.71 38.24
CA THR A 118 -10.77 0.31 38.97
C THR A 118 -9.95 1.15 39.95
N SER A 119 -8.75 0.69 40.32
CA SER A 119 -7.84 1.44 41.20
C SER A 119 -6.39 1.04 40.94
N VAL A 120 -5.52 2.01 40.75
CA VAL A 120 -4.07 1.82 40.70
C VAL A 120 -3.46 2.47 41.94
N ASP A 121 -2.57 1.77 42.64
CA ASP A 121 -1.79 2.39 43.71
C ASP A 121 -0.88 3.47 43.11
N GLU A 122 -1.29 4.73 43.24
CA GLU A 122 -0.59 5.89 42.68
C GLU A 122 0.84 6.02 43.22
N ARG A 123 1.06 5.66 44.49
CA ARG A 123 2.38 5.73 45.12
C ARG A 123 3.31 4.69 44.48
N LEU A 124 2.80 3.49 44.28
CA LEU A 124 3.54 2.41 43.66
C LEU A 124 3.81 2.68 42.17
N LEU A 125 2.80 3.16 41.44
CA LEU A 125 2.95 3.59 40.05
C LEU A 125 3.96 4.73 39.92
N THR A 126 3.96 5.70 40.85
CA THR A 126 4.95 6.79 40.88
C THR A 126 6.38 6.25 41.00
N GLU A 127 6.64 5.32 41.91
CA GLU A 127 7.97 4.74 42.09
C GLU A 127 8.43 3.92 40.88
N VAL A 128 7.50 3.19 40.25
CA VAL A 128 7.77 2.48 38.99
C VAL A 128 8.03 3.45 37.84
N SER A 129 7.22 4.50 37.69
CA SER A 129 7.39 5.54 36.65
C SER A 129 8.75 6.24 36.75
N LYS A 130 9.25 6.50 37.97
CA LYS A 130 10.59 7.11 38.17
C LYS A 130 11.74 6.25 37.67
N LEU A 131 11.54 4.95 37.52
CA LEU A 131 12.57 3.98 37.09
C LEU A 131 12.28 3.39 35.70
N SER A 132 11.28 3.91 34.97
CA SER A 132 10.85 3.38 33.67
C SER A 132 11.92 3.47 32.58
N ASN A 133 12.96 4.30 32.78
CA ASN A 133 14.13 4.38 31.90
C ASN A 133 15.15 3.25 32.14
N LEU A 134 15.09 2.56 33.29
CA LEU A 134 16.00 1.48 33.67
C LEU A 134 15.34 0.11 33.58
N ILE A 135 14.03 0.03 33.83
CA ILE A 135 13.27 -1.22 33.86
C ILE A 135 12.03 -1.17 32.98
N ASN A 136 11.69 -2.30 32.36
CA ASN A 136 10.40 -2.51 31.72
C ASN A 136 9.58 -3.47 32.59
N VAL A 137 8.60 -2.92 33.31
CA VAL A 137 7.77 -3.68 34.24
C VAL A 137 6.78 -4.63 33.54
N ALA A 138 6.47 -4.46 32.26
CA ALA A 138 5.55 -5.38 31.56
C ALA A 138 6.24 -6.68 31.13
N THR A 139 7.49 -6.59 30.67
CA THR A 139 8.30 -7.73 30.23
C THR A 139 9.17 -8.30 31.35
N GLY A 140 9.41 -7.52 32.40
CA GLY A 140 10.41 -7.82 33.41
C GLY A 140 11.84 -7.52 32.96
N SER A 141 12.08 -7.05 31.73
CA SER A 141 13.43 -6.77 31.23
C SER A 141 13.96 -5.43 31.76
N GLY A 142 15.23 -5.14 31.48
CA GLY A 142 15.91 -3.93 31.94
C GLY A 142 17.13 -4.20 32.80
N ARG A 143 17.72 -3.13 33.33
CA ARG A 143 19.01 -3.17 34.01
C ARG A 143 18.88 -3.76 35.42
N PRO A 144 19.82 -4.63 35.85
CA PRO A 144 19.80 -5.19 37.20
C PRO A 144 19.76 -4.14 38.31
N GLU A 145 20.43 -2.99 38.12
CA GLU A 145 20.38 -1.90 39.10
C GLU A 145 18.97 -1.36 39.34
N GLY A 146 18.15 -1.24 38.29
CA GLY A 146 16.80 -0.70 38.40
C GLY A 146 15.87 -1.66 39.13
N TRP A 147 16.00 -2.97 38.88
CA TRP A 147 15.26 -4.01 39.58
C TRP A 147 15.64 -4.12 41.06
N ARG A 148 16.92 -3.89 41.40
CA ARG A 148 17.35 -3.80 42.79
C ARG A 148 16.75 -2.58 43.48
N LEU A 149 16.82 -1.41 42.85
CA LEU A 149 16.30 -0.15 43.39
C LEU A 149 14.78 -0.19 43.62
N ILE A 150 14.01 -0.71 42.66
CA ILE A 150 12.55 -0.80 42.83
C ILE A 150 12.19 -1.76 43.97
N LYS A 151 12.88 -2.91 44.08
CA LYS A 151 12.68 -3.84 45.19
C LYS A 151 12.99 -3.21 46.55
N GLU A 152 14.06 -2.43 46.66
CA GLU A 152 14.40 -1.69 47.88
C GLU A 152 13.34 -0.64 48.25
N ARG A 153 12.69 -0.02 47.25
CA ARG A 153 11.69 1.04 47.47
C ARG A 153 10.27 0.52 47.72
N THR A 154 9.89 -0.59 47.09
CA THR A 154 8.52 -1.11 47.13
C THR A 154 8.39 -2.38 47.97
N GLY A 155 9.49 -3.09 48.24
CA GLY A 155 9.50 -4.38 48.91
C GLY A 155 9.02 -5.54 48.04
N MET A 156 8.62 -5.30 46.79
CA MET A 156 8.02 -6.31 45.91
C MET A 156 9.07 -7.02 45.06
N SER A 157 8.82 -8.30 44.76
CA SER A 157 9.59 -9.07 43.79
C SER A 157 9.32 -8.62 42.35
N ARG A 158 10.20 -9.04 41.44
CA ARG A 158 10.06 -8.77 40.01
C ARG A 158 8.78 -9.40 39.47
N GLU A 159 8.49 -10.63 39.86
CA GLU A 159 7.34 -11.41 39.40
C GLU A 159 6.02 -10.76 39.85
N GLU A 160 5.95 -10.28 41.10
CA GLU A 160 4.78 -9.56 41.62
C GLU A 160 4.53 -8.25 40.86
N LEU A 161 5.59 -7.44 40.65
CA LEU A 161 5.48 -6.19 39.89
C LEU A 161 5.06 -6.44 38.45
N VAL A 162 5.63 -7.45 37.79
CA VAL A 162 5.29 -7.79 36.40
C VAL A 162 3.83 -8.23 36.28
N GLY A 163 3.36 -9.11 37.18
CA GLY A 163 1.98 -9.58 37.17
C GLY A 163 0.97 -8.44 37.35
N MET A 164 1.29 -7.49 38.23
CA MET A 164 0.39 -6.38 38.56
C MET A 164 0.39 -5.26 37.50
N PHE A 165 1.55 -4.89 36.93
CA PHE A 165 1.65 -3.77 36.00
C PHE A 165 1.42 -4.16 34.53
N ARG A 166 1.54 -5.43 34.16
CA ARG A 166 1.36 -5.86 32.76
C ARG A 166 -0.01 -5.46 32.18
N PRO A 167 -1.16 -5.67 32.87
CA PRO A 167 -2.46 -5.21 32.35
C PRO A 167 -2.51 -3.69 32.15
N LEU A 168 -1.97 -2.92 33.10
CA LEU A 168 -1.95 -1.45 33.03
C LEU A 168 -1.10 -0.94 31.85
N VAL A 169 0.08 -1.51 31.63
CA VAL A 169 0.94 -1.15 30.50
C VAL A 169 0.29 -1.53 29.17
N ASN A 170 -0.42 -2.66 29.12
CA ASN A 170 -1.19 -3.04 27.93
C ASN A 170 -2.30 -2.01 27.64
N VAL A 171 -3.02 -1.54 28.67
CA VAL A 171 -4.02 -0.46 28.53
C VAL A 171 -3.40 0.83 28.00
N PHE A 172 -2.26 1.27 28.55
CA PHE A 172 -1.55 2.45 28.02
C PHE A 172 -1.16 2.27 26.55
N THR A 173 -0.66 1.09 26.19
CA THR A 173 -0.24 0.77 24.83
C THR A 173 -1.43 0.76 23.87
N VAL A 174 -2.56 0.15 24.25
CA VAL A 174 -3.80 0.15 23.47
C VAL A 174 -4.34 1.56 23.28
N THR A 175 -4.33 2.37 24.34
CA THR A 175 -4.80 3.77 24.29
C THR A 175 -3.99 4.57 23.27
N ASP A 176 -2.67 4.42 23.28
CA ASP A 176 -1.81 5.11 22.31
C ASP A 176 -1.95 4.58 20.88
N HIS A 177 -1.96 3.26 20.73
CA HIS A 177 -2.11 2.65 19.42
C HIS A 177 -3.45 2.99 18.76
N THR A 178 -4.54 3.10 19.53
CA THR A 178 -5.84 3.46 18.98
C THR A 178 -5.86 4.91 18.49
N LYS A 179 -5.23 5.86 19.21
CA LYS A 179 -4.97 7.21 18.66
C LYS A 179 -4.16 7.12 17.37
N CYS A 180 -3.04 6.42 17.37
CA CYS A 180 -2.18 6.27 16.19
C CYS A 180 -2.96 5.72 14.97
N LEU A 181 -3.78 4.69 15.18
CA LEU A 181 -4.61 4.11 14.13
C LEU A 181 -5.68 5.08 13.62
N ALA A 182 -6.36 5.81 14.50
CA ALA A 182 -7.36 6.81 14.09
C ALA A 182 -6.74 7.85 13.14
N PHE A 183 -5.56 8.39 13.49
CA PHE A 183 -4.86 9.35 12.65
C PHE A 183 -4.32 8.74 11.35
N LEU A 184 -3.70 7.55 11.39
CA LEU A 184 -3.19 6.89 10.19
C LEU A 184 -4.31 6.60 9.18
N LEU A 185 -5.44 6.10 9.65
CA LEU A 185 -6.58 5.76 8.80
C LEU A 185 -7.28 7.01 8.27
N ALA A 186 -7.35 8.10 9.06
CA ALA A 186 -7.90 9.39 8.62
C ALA A 186 -7.11 9.96 7.43
N GLU A 187 -5.79 9.80 7.41
CA GLU A 187 -4.95 10.20 6.28
C GLU A 187 -5.13 9.30 5.03
N GLY A 188 -6.03 8.32 5.08
CA GLY A 188 -6.35 7.42 3.98
C GLY A 188 -5.39 6.24 3.82
N VAL A 189 -4.56 5.95 4.83
CA VAL A 189 -3.67 4.79 4.80
C VAL A 189 -4.49 3.50 4.88
N ILE A 190 -4.40 2.66 3.85
CA ILE A 190 -5.10 1.38 3.81
C ILE A 190 -4.19 0.24 4.29
N PRO A 191 -4.62 -0.55 5.30
CA PRO A 191 -3.90 -1.75 5.72
C PRO A 191 -3.55 -2.67 4.54
N SER A 192 -2.27 -2.96 4.36
CA SER A 192 -1.73 -3.70 3.21
C SER A 192 -0.47 -4.49 3.58
N ASN A 193 0.13 -5.19 2.62
CA ASN A 193 1.42 -5.88 2.80
C ASN A 193 2.63 -5.03 2.38
N VAL A 194 2.46 -3.73 2.09
CA VAL A 194 3.56 -2.88 1.61
C VAL A 194 3.58 -1.52 2.31
N ARG A 195 4.79 -0.99 2.55
CA ARG A 195 5.06 0.39 2.97
C ARG A 195 4.19 0.88 4.14
N GLU A 196 3.58 2.06 4.03
CA GLU A 196 2.70 2.66 5.03
C GLU A 196 1.51 1.76 5.39
N GLY A 197 0.92 1.07 4.42
CA GLY A 197 -0.17 0.13 4.67
C GLY A 197 0.25 -1.09 5.49
N TYR A 198 1.51 -1.52 5.39
CA TYR A 198 2.07 -2.55 6.26
C TYR A 198 2.13 -2.09 7.71
N ILE A 199 2.51 -0.84 7.96
CA ILE A 199 2.56 -0.27 9.31
C ILE A 199 1.14 -0.19 9.89
N ALA A 200 0.17 0.30 9.12
CA ALA A 200 -1.23 0.33 9.55
C ALA A 200 -1.74 -1.08 9.91
N ARG A 201 -1.49 -2.07 9.05
CA ARG A 201 -1.81 -3.48 9.32
C ARG A 201 -1.15 -4.02 10.59
N LEU A 202 0.14 -3.75 10.75
CA LEU A 202 0.92 -4.13 11.93
C LEU A 202 0.29 -3.55 13.19
N MET A 203 -0.02 -2.25 13.18
CA MET A 203 -0.64 -1.57 14.32
C MET A 203 -2.03 -2.12 14.64
N VAL A 204 -2.86 -2.40 13.63
CA VAL A 204 -4.18 -3.02 13.84
C VAL A 204 -4.03 -4.36 14.55
N ARG A 205 -3.17 -5.25 14.04
CA ARG A 205 -3.00 -6.61 14.58
C ARG A 205 -2.35 -6.61 15.96
N LYS A 206 -1.35 -5.76 16.18
CA LYS A 206 -0.69 -5.62 17.49
C LYS A 206 -1.69 -5.10 18.54
N THR A 207 -2.56 -4.16 18.16
CA THR A 207 -3.59 -3.60 19.04
C THR A 207 -4.68 -4.62 19.35
N TYR A 208 -5.22 -5.29 18.33
CA TYR A 208 -6.19 -6.38 18.50
C TYR A 208 -5.66 -7.46 19.45
N ARG A 209 -4.39 -7.85 19.31
CA ARG A 209 -3.74 -8.80 20.22
C ARG A 209 -3.74 -8.30 21.66
N LEU A 210 -3.30 -7.06 21.89
CA LEU A 210 -3.26 -6.49 23.24
C LEU A 210 -4.66 -6.43 23.86
N LEU A 211 -5.67 -6.07 23.08
CA LEU A 211 -7.06 -6.11 23.49
C LEU A 211 -7.52 -7.53 23.85
N ARG A 212 -7.14 -8.54 23.05
CA ARG A 212 -7.43 -9.95 23.37
C ARG A 212 -6.81 -10.41 24.69
N THR A 213 -5.62 -9.91 25.05
CA THR A 213 -5.03 -10.21 26.38
C THR A 213 -5.78 -9.54 27.54
N LEU A 214 -6.57 -8.51 27.26
CA LEU A 214 -7.44 -7.82 28.20
C LEU A 214 -8.90 -8.31 28.12
N SER A 215 -9.21 -9.26 27.21
CA SER A 215 -10.58 -9.69 26.87
C SER A 215 -11.48 -8.56 26.31
N LEU A 216 -10.88 -7.61 25.60
CA LEU A 216 -11.54 -6.42 25.02
C LEU A 216 -11.45 -6.35 23.49
N GLU A 217 -11.12 -7.45 22.81
CA GLU A 217 -10.90 -7.47 21.35
C GLU A 217 -12.10 -6.97 20.54
N ASN A 218 -13.32 -7.20 21.04
CA ASN A 218 -14.55 -6.78 20.39
C ASN A 218 -14.80 -5.27 20.50
N LEU A 219 -14.14 -4.57 21.43
CA LEU A 219 -14.31 -3.13 21.65
C LEU A 219 -13.42 -2.27 20.75
N MET A 220 -12.58 -2.87 19.90
CA MET A 220 -11.61 -2.09 19.11
C MET A 220 -12.25 -0.98 18.26
N PRO A 221 -13.38 -1.20 17.55
CA PRO A 221 -14.07 -0.13 16.83
C PRO A 221 -14.56 0.99 17.75
N GLU A 222 -15.15 0.65 18.90
CA GLU A 222 -15.65 1.60 19.90
C GLU A 222 -14.51 2.41 20.53
N LEU A 223 -13.34 1.79 20.76
CA LEU A 223 -12.16 2.50 21.23
C LEU A 223 -11.66 3.53 20.20
N ILE A 224 -11.66 3.18 18.91
CA ILE A 224 -11.29 4.09 17.84
C ILE A 224 -12.30 5.23 17.72
N GLU A 225 -13.59 4.93 17.88
CA GLU A 225 -14.65 5.93 17.89
C GLU A 225 -14.46 6.95 19.02
N MET A 226 -14.15 6.50 20.24
CA MET A 226 -13.84 7.38 21.37
C MET A 226 -12.61 8.26 21.12
N GLN A 227 -11.59 7.75 20.42
CA GLN A 227 -10.44 8.55 20.04
C GLN A 227 -10.85 9.64 19.03
N ILE A 228 -11.70 9.31 18.05
CA ILE A 228 -12.22 10.29 17.09
C ILE A 228 -13.02 11.38 17.84
N ASP A 229 -13.92 11.01 18.75
CA ASP A 229 -14.71 11.96 19.55
C ASP A 229 -13.83 12.90 20.37
N TYR A 230 -12.75 12.38 20.96
CA TYR A 230 -11.84 13.13 21.79
C TYR A 230 -10.97 14.10 20.98
N TRP A 231 -10.36 13.62 19.90
CA TRP A 231 -9.38 14.37 19.12
C TRP A 231 -9.99 15.24 18.01
N SER A 232 -11.21 14.97 17.55
CA SER A 232 -11.86 15.74 16.47
C SER A 232 -12.06 17.23 16.78
N ARG A 233 -12.05 17.60 18.06
CA ARG A 233 -12.13 19.00 18.52
C ARG A 233 -10.97 19.84 17.98
N ASP A 234 -9.76 19.29 18.04
CA ASP A 234 -8.53 19.93 17.55
C ASP A 234 -8.18 19.47 16.12
N PHE A 235 -8.65 18.28 15.73
CA PHE A 235 -8.38 17.66 14.43
C PHE A 235 -9.68 17.29 13.70
N PRO A 236 -10.42 18.27 13.14
CA PRO A 236 -11.73 18.03 12.51
C PRO A 236 -11.72 17.00 11.38
N HIS A 237 -10.56 16.79 10.75
CA HIS A 237 -10.41 15.78 9.69
C HIS A 237 -10.72 14.35 10.17
N LEU A 238 -10.48 14.05 11.45
CA LEU A 238 -10.85 12.75 12.04
C LEU A 238 -12.37 12.51 11.96
N GLU A 239 -13.17 13.54 12.22
CA GLU A 239 -14.63 13.48 12.12
C GLU A 239 -15.06 13.28 10.67
N GLU A 240 -14.45 14.02 9.75
CA GLU A 240 -14.77 13.93 8.32
C GLU A 240 -14.49 12.55 7.72
N MET A 241 -13.61 11.76 8.34
CA MET A 241 -13.18 10.43 7.90
C MET A 241 -13.72 9.31 8.79
N ARG A 242 -14.61 9.62 9.76
CA ARG A 242 -15.09 8.65 10.77
C ARG A 242 -15.60 7.36 10.13
N ASP A 243 -16.51 7.48 9.16
CA ASP A 243 -17.13 6.34 8.50
C ASP A 243 -16.10 5.50 7.75
N GLU A 244 -15.20 6.13 6.98
CA GLU A 244 -14.12 5.43 6.28
C GLU A 244 -13.15 4.72 7.22
N ILE A 245 -12.77 5.36 8.34
CA ILE A 245 -11.89 4.77 9.35
C ILE A 245 -12.51 3.48 9.90
N LEU A 246 -13.78 3.55 10.31
CA LEU A 246 -14.50 2.41 10.90
C LEU A 246 -14.73 1.29 9.88
N GLU A 247 -15.05 1.62 8.62
CA GLU A 247 -15.24 0.61 7.57
C GLU A 247 -13.93 -0.11 7.24
N VAL A 248 -12.83 0.64 7.08
CA VAL A 248 -11.49 0.08 6.82
C VAL A 248 -11.05 -0.81 7.98
N LEU A 249 -11.21 -0.35 9.22
CA LEU A 249 -10.88 -1.10 10.42
C LEU A 249 -11.67 -2.41 10.49
N THR A 250 -12.99 -2.34 10.35
CA THR A 250 -13.89 -3.50 10.39
C THR A 250 -13.52 -4.53 9.32
N ALA A 251 -13.18 -4.06 8.11
CA ALA A 251 -12.75 -4.93 7.02
C ALA A 251 -11.42 -5.63 7.31
N GLU A 252 -10.44 -4.95 7.93
CA GLU A 252 -9.17 -5.57 8.32
C GLU A 252 -9.35 -6.54 9.49
N LEU A 253 -10.18 -6.22 10.50
CA LEU A 253 -10.48 -7.11 11.63
C LEU A 253 -11.10 -8.43 11.15
N LYS A 254 -12.13 -8.37 10.30
CA LYS A 254 -12.77 -9.56 9.73
C LYS A 254 -11.80 -10.42 8.93
N LYS A 255 -10.88 -9.80 8.19
CA LYS A 255 -9.81 -10.55 7.49
C LYS A 255 -8.84 -11.19 8.47
N PHE A 256 -8.47 -10.47 9.52
CA PHE A 256 -7.52 -10.95 10.49
C PHE A 256 -8.06 -12.15 11.28
N GLU A 257 -9.33 -12.16 11.65
CA GLU A 257 -10.00 -13.33 12.24
C GLU A 257 -9.89 -14.58 11.34
N GLN A 258 -10.15 -14.42 10.03
CA GLN A 258 -9.99 -15.51 9.07
C GLN A 258 -8.53 -15.97 8.95
N THR A 259 -7.59 -15.04 9.05
CA THR A 259 -6.16 -15.33 9.06
C THR A 259 -5.76 -16.12 10.30
N LEU A 260 -6.25 -15.74 11.48
CA LEU A 260 -5.99 -16.46 12.74
C LEU A 260 -6.50 -17.91 12.65
N ALA A 261 -7.74 -18.11 12.18
CA ALA A 261 -8.33 -19.44 12.04
C ALA A 261 -7.53 -20.36 11.10
N LYS A 262 -7.04 -19.84 9.96
CA LYS A 262 -6.18 -20.60 9.03
C LYS A 262 -4.77 -20.79 9.59
N GLY A 263 -4.26 -19.78 10.29
CA GLY A 263 -2.93 -19.75 10.85
C GLY A 263 -2.72 -20.79 11.93
N GLU A 264 -3.74 -21.06 12.75
CA GLU A 264 -3.67 -22.09 13.79
C GLU A 264 -3.36 -23.46 13.19
N VAL A 265 -4.03 -23.83 12.10
CA VAL A 265 -3.79 -25.10 11.37
C VAL A 265 -2.37 -25.16 10.81
N LEU A 266 -1.87 -24.04 10.29
CA LEU A 266 -0.53 -23.93 9.72
C LEU A 266 0.56 -24.07 10.79
N VAL A 267 0.44 -23.34 11.89
CA VAL A 267 1.41 -23.36 13.00
C VAL A 267 1.50 -24.77 13.58
N ARG A 268 0.36 -25.44 13.83
CA ARG A 268 0.33 -26.84 14.29
C ARG A 268 1.03 -27.78 13.30
N ARG A 269 0.92 -27.54 11.99
CA ARG A 269 1.62 -28.34 10.96
C ARG A 269 3.13 -28.12 11.03
N ILE A 270 3.58 -26.86 11.09
CA ILE A 270 5.00 -26.52 11.19
C ILE A 270 5.62 -27.12 12.45
N ILE A 271 4.92 -27.04 13.59
CA ILE A 271 5.35 -27.67 14.84
C ILE A 271 5.51 -29.19 14.69
N ARG A 272 4.54 -29.87 14.06
CA ARG A 272 4.62 -31.32 13.83
C ARG A 272 5.79 -31.71 12.92
N GLU A 273 6.04 -30.94 11.87
CA GLU A 273 7.17 -31.16 10.95
C GLU A 273 8.52 -30.87 11.63
N GLY A 274 8.60 -29.79 12.42
CA GLY A 274 9.76 -29.45 13.23
C GLY A 274 10.10 -30.53 14.25
N LYS A 275 9.10 -31.04 14.98
CA LYS A 275 9.26 -32.17 15.91
C LYS A 275 9.81 -33.42 15.21
N ARG A 276 9.35 -33.74 14.00
CA ARG A 276 9.90 -34.87 13.19
C ARG A 276 11.35 -34.66 12.78
N ARG A 277 11.79 -33.41 12.63
CA ARG A 277 13.18 -33.05 12.28
C ARG A 277 14.07 -32.79 13.51
N GLY A 278 13.55 -32.96 14.72
CA GLY A 278 14.29 -32.72 15.96
C GLY A 278 14.49 -31.24 16.32
N ALA A 279 13.73 -30.32 15.74
CA ALA A 279 13.79 -28.90 16.09
C ALA A 279 13.09 -28.66 17.44
N ALA A 280 13.81 -28.09 18.41
CA ALA A 280 13.31 -27.81 19.75
C ALA A 280 12.56 -26.47 19.87
N GLU A 281 12.79 -25.54 18.95
CA GLU A 281 12.25 -24.17 18.98
C GLU A 281 11.88 -23.69 17.57
N ILE A 282 11.00 -22.68 17.50
CA ILE A 282 10.68 -21.96 16.27
C ILE A 282 11.69 -20.81 16.12
N SER A 283 12.39 -20.73 14.97
CA SER A 283 13.40 -19.69 14.74
C SER A 283 12.78 -18.32 14.48
N THR A 284 13.55 -17.25 14.74
CA THR A 284 13.15 -15.86 14.42
C THR A 284 12.82 -15.66 12.95
N GLU A 285 13.54 -16.33 12.04
CA GLU A 285 13.26 -16.29 10.60
C GLU A 285 11.90 -16.90 10.29
N THR A 286 11.55 -18.01 10.96
CA THR A 286 10.25 -18.66 10.81
C THR A 286 9.13 -17.77 11.36
N LEU A 287 9.34 -17.12 12.51
CA LEU A 287 8.40 -16.12 13.04
C LEU A 287 8.21 -14.95 12.08
N THR A 288 9.29 -14.49 11.45
CA THR A 288 9.27 -13.42 10.46
C THR A 288 8.50 -13.85 9.21
N GLU A 289 8.70 -15.07 8.73
CA GLU A 289 7.96 -15.63 7.59
C GLU A 289 6.48 -15.81 7.90
N LEU A 290 6.14 -16.34 9.09
CA LEU A 290 4.76 -16.46 9.55
C LEU A 290 4.07 -15.11 9.65
N TYR A 291 4.80 -14.08 10.05
CA TYR A 291 4.28 -12.72 10.10
C TYR A 291 4.10 -12.12 8.69
N ASP A 292 5.14 -12.13 7.86
CA ASP A 292 5.16 -11.49 6.54
C ASP A 292 4.26 -12.21 5.52
N SER A 293 4.31 -13.55 5.49
CA SER A 293 3.63 -14.37 4.48
C SER A 293 2.23 -14.82 4.91
N HIS A 294 2.06 -15.09 6.21
CA HIS A 294 0.82 -15.64 6.76
C HIS A 294 0.09 -14.69 7.68
N GLY A 295 0.68 -13.54 8.02
CA GLY A 295 0.03 -12.51 8.80
C GLY A 295 -0.11 -12.81 10.28
N LEU A 296 0.62 -13.78 10.82
CA LEU A 296 0.49 -14.26 12.19
C LEU A 296 1.47 -13.54 13.12
N PRO A 297 0.98 -12.80 14.14
CA PRO A 297 1.83 -12.21 15.17
C PRO A 297 2.64 -13.29 15.91
N PRO A 298 3.90 -13.03 16.26
CA PRO A 298 4.77 -14.02 16.90
C PRO A 298 4.21 -14.47 18.25
N GLU A 299 3.47 -13.63 18.96
CA GLU A 299 2.82 -13.99 20.23
C GLU A 299 1.66 -14.98 20.03
N ILE A 300 0.90 -14.88 18.93
CA ILE A 300 -0.14 -15.86 18.60
C ILE A 300 0.52 -17.19 18.24
N VAL A 301 1.65 -17.15 17.51
CA VAL A 301 2.45 -18.34 17.24
C VAL A 301 2.95 -18.96 18.55
N ALA A 302 3.39 -18.15 19.52
CA ALA A 302 3.82 -18.60 20.84
C ALA A 302 2.66 -19.21 21.64
N GLU A 303 1.47 -18.59 21.67
CA GLU A 303 0.27 -19.13 22.33
C GLU A 303 -0.09 -20.53 21.79
N ILE A 304 -0.10 -20.70 20.47
CA ILE A 304 -0.39 -21.99 19.83
C ILE A 304 0.72 -23.00 20.11
N ALA A 305 1.98 -22.57 20.08
CA ALA A 305 3.14 -23.43 20.32
C ALA A 305 3.22 -23.93 21.76
N GLU A 306 2.88 -23.09 22.75
CA GLU A 306 2.79 -23.48 24.15
C GLU A 306 1.75 -24.59 24.37
N GLY A 307 0.58 -24.50 23.73
CA GLY A 307 -0.44 -25.55 23.75
C GLY A 307 0.03 -26.89 23.16
N GLU A 308 1.06 -26.87 22.31
CA GLU A 308 1.70 -28.05 21.72
C GLU A 308 3.03 -28.39 22.42
N GLY A 309 3.39 -27.71 23.52
CA GLY A 309 4.59 -27.95 24.32
C GLY A 309 5.91 -27.52 23.66
N VAL A 310 5.90 -26.55 22.75
CA VAL A 310 7.09 -25.98 22.11
C VAL A 310 7.31 -24.55 22.59
N LYS A 311 8.55 -24.23 23.00
CA LYS A 311 8.91 -22.86 23.39
C LYS A 311 9.20 -21.99 22.17
N VAL A 312 8.78 -20.73 22.25
CA VAL A 312 9.01 -19.72 21.21
C VAL A 312 9.67 -18.51 21.87
N ASN A 313 10.87 -18.15 21.41
CA ASN A 313 11.58 -16.97 21.89
C ASN A 313 11.32 -15.80 20.92
N ILE A 314 10.54 -14.82 21.37
CA ILE A 314 10.22 -13.64 20.56
C ILE A 314 11.26 -12.55 20.85
N PRO A 315 12.00 -12.04 19.83
CA PRO A 315 12.92 -10.94 20.01
C PRO A 315 12.21 -9.67 20.50
N GLU A 316 12.82 -8.94 21.46
CA GLU A 316 12.23 -7.69 21.98
C GLU A 316 12.01 -6.64 20.87
N ASN A 317 12.87 -6.63 19.84
CA ASN A 317 12.80 -5.71 18.71
C ASN A 317 12.10 -6.31 17.47
N PHE A 318 11.36 -7.43 17.60
CA PHE A 318 10.75 -8.12 16.47
C PHE A 318 9.92 -7.19 15.56
N TYR A 319 9.04 -6.37 16.14
CA TYR A 319 8.19 -5.47 15.37
C TYR A 319 8.96 -4.35 14.66
N SER A 320 10.03 -3.84 15.28
CA SER A 320 10.92 -2.87 14.65
C SER A 320 11.68 -3.50 13.48
N LEU A 321 12.18 -4.73 13.67
CA LEU A 321 12.89 -5.49 12.64
C LEU A 321 12.02 -5.70 11.39
N VAL A 322 10.77 -6.11 11.56
CA VAL A 322 9.87 -6.33 10.43
C VAL A 322 9.42 -5.01 9.79
N ALA A 323 9.15 -3.96 10.59
CA ALA A 323 8.83 -2.64 10.05
C ALA A 323 9.98 -2.08 9.18
N GLU A 324 11.22 -2.12 9.67
CA GLU A 324 12.39 -1.65 8.91
C GLU A 324 12.60 -2.42 7.59
N ARG A 325 12.29 -3.72 7.57
CA ARG A 325 12.39 -4.55 6.35
C ARG A 325 11.46 -4.05 5.24
N HIS A 326 10.26 -3.59 5.59
CA HIS A 326 9.21 -3.15 4.65
C HIS A 326 9.19 -1.63 4.42
N MET A 327 9.84 -0.85 5.28
CA MET A 327 10.02 0.60 5.11
C MET A 327 11.20 0.98 4.23
N LYS A 328 12.13 0.06 3.90
CA LYS A 328 13.18 0.32 2.93
C LYS A 328 12.55 0.63 1.58
N ALA A 329 12.60 1.90 1.18
CA ALA A 329 12.19 2.31 -0.15
C ALA A 329 12.91 1.42 -1.17
N PRO A 330 12.21 0.80 -2.14
CA PRO A 330 12.93 0.24 -3.27
C PRO A 330 13.75 1.38 -3.86
N LYS A 331 15.03 1.12 -4.20
CA LYS A 331 15.86 2.03 -5.01
C LYS A 331 15.13 2.25 -6.34
N THR A 332 14.16 3.15 -6.33
CA THR A 332 13.35 3.58 -7.46
C THR A 332 13.78 4.98 -7.84
N VAL A 333 15.09 5.20 -7.79
CA VAL A 333 15.71 5.84 -8.93
C VAL A 333 15.87 4.69 -9.92
N ARG A 334 14.91 4.53 -10.86
CA ARG A 334 15.38 4.11 -12.19
C ARG A 334 16.45 5.15 -12.50
N PRO A 335 17.72 4.77 -12.67
CA PRO A 335 18.71 5.72 -13.14
C PRO A 335 18.05 6.45 -14.29
N SER A 336 17.99 7.77 -14.21
CA SER A 336 17.87 8.56 -15.43
C SER A 336 18.86 7.96 -16.42
N ALA A 337 18.39 7.76 -17.65
CA ALA A 337 19.10 7.11 -18.73
C ALA A 337 20.63 7.22 -18.57
N GLU A 338 21.30 6.06 -18.49
CA GLU A 338 22.76 5.85 -18.43
C GLU A 338 23.58 7.07 -17.95
N PRO A 339 24.24 7.04 -16.77
CA PRO A 339 25.05 8.17 -16.25
C PRO A 339 26.04 8.79 -17.26
N GLN A 340 26.43 8.02 -18.27
CA GLN A 340 27.19 8.46 -19.44
C GLN A 340 26.43 9.51 -20.27
N LEU A 341 25.18 9.27 -20.65
CA LEU A 341 24.34 10.20 -21.42
C LEU A 341 24.09 11.53 -20.68
N GLU A 342 23.91 11.50 -19.35
CA GLU A 342 23.76 12.74 -18.57
C GLU A 342 24.99 13.64 -18.63
N SER A 343 26.19 13.05 -18.63
CA SER A 343 27.43 13.80 -18.76
C SER A 343 27.58 14.43 -20.15
N GLU A 344 27.21 13.69 -21.20
CA GLU A 344 27.31 14.12 -22.60
C GLU A 344 26.35 15.27 -22.96
N VAL A 345 25.21 15.38 -22.26
CA VAL A 345 24.22 16.44 -22.50
C VAL A 345 24.30 17.61 -21.52
N SER A 346 25.23 17.58 -20.56
CA SER A 346 25.30 18.56 -19.47
C SER A 346 25.51 20.00 -19.94
N ASP A 347 26.30 20.17 -21.01
CA ASP A 347 26.63 21.46 -21.63
C ASP A 347 25.58 21.97 -22.64
N LEU A 348 24.59 21.14 -22.98
CA LEU A 348 23.55 21.51 -23.93
C LEU A 348 22.49 22.44 -23.28
N PRO A 349 21.92 23.39 -24.06
CA PRO A 349 20.86 24.25 -23.57
C PRO A 349 19.59 23.44 -23.24
N GLU A 350 18.81 23.90 -22.26
CA GLU A 350 17.52 23.28 -21.91
C GLU A 350 16.58 23.26 -23.12
N THR A 351 15.98 22.10 -23.41
CA THR A 351 15.01 21.98 -24.50
C THR A 351 13.71 22.69 -24.12
N ARG A 352 13.26 23.63 -24.95
CA ARG A 352 11.93 24.25 -24.79
C ARG A 352 10.82 23.25 -25.13
N ARG A 353 9.87 23.08 -24.21
CA ARG A 353 8.82 22.07 -24.23
C ARG A 353 7.52 22.62 -24.81
N LEU A 354 7.37 22.59 -26.14
CA LEU A 354 6.22 23.18 -26.84
C LEU A 354 4.88 22.51 -26.46
N TYR A 355 4.91 21.23 -26.07
CA TYR A 355 3.72 20.49 -25.64
C TYR A 355 3.10 21.00 -24.31
N TYR A 356 3.81 21.83 -23.54
CA TYR A 356 3.23 22.53 -22.39
C TYR A 356 2.61 23.87 -22.75
N ASP A 357 3.02 24.48 -23.88
CA ASP A 357 2.42 25.71 -24.40
C ASP A 357 1.05 25.38 -25.03
N ASP A 358 1.00 24.37 -25.91
CA ASP A 358 -0.25 23.82 -26.46
C ASP A 358 -0.06 22.33 -26.81
N PRO A 359 -0.81 21.40 -26.18
CA PRO A 359 -0.66 19.97 -26.44
C PRO A 359 -1.17 19.54 -27.84
N TYR A 360 -1.83 20.44 -28.59
CA TYR A 360 -2.35 20.21 -29.94
C TYR A 360 -1.36 20.58 -31.06
N ILE A 361 -0.17 21.07 -30.72
CA ILE A 361 0.91 21.23 -31.69
C ILE A 361 1.34 19.85 -32.17
N SER A 362 0.96 19.50 -33.41
CA SER A 362 1.32 18.25 -34.08
C SER A 362 2.56 18.37 -34.96
N GLU A 363 2.91 19.59 -35.37
CA GLU A 363 4.02 19.91 -36.27
C GLU A 363 4.79 21.12 -35.75
N PHE A 364 6.12 21.11 -35.88
CA PHE A 364 6.96 22.21 -35.42
C PHE A 364 8.31 22.24 -36.13
N ASP A 365 8.90 23.43 -36.27
CA ASP A 365 10.28 23.58 -36.71
C ASP A 365 11.22 23.71 -35.52
N ALA A 366 12.40 23.10 -35.59
CA ALA A 366 13.43 23.16 -34.57
C ALA A 366 14.84 23.13 -35.17
N LYS A 367 15.84 23.33 -34.32
CA LYS A 367 17.25 23.23 -34.67
C LYS A 367 17.91 22.12 -33.86
N VAL A 368 18.73 21.30 -34.51
CA VAL A 368 19.54 20.28 -33.84
C VAL A 368 20.65 20.96 -33.06
N VAL A 369 20.69 20.73 -31.75
CA VAL A 369 21.73 21.26 -30.84
C VAL A 369 22.73 20.20 -30.40
N GLY A 370 22.39 18.91 -30.53
CA GLY A 370 23.29 17.81 -30.21
C GLY A 370 22.92 16.53 -30.97
N VAL A 371 23.93 15.69 -31.23
CA VAL A 371 23.77 14.34 -31.80
C VAL A 371 24.59 13.40 -30.91
N LEU A 372 23.96 12.33 -30.44
CA LEU A 372 24.51 11.34 -29.51
C LEU A 372 24.41 9.95 -30.14
N ASP A 373 25.40 9.09 -29.91
CA ASP A 373 25.47 7.68 -30.35
C ASP A 373 25.09 7.42 -31.82
N GLY A 374 25.25 8.42 -32.69
CA GLY A 374 24.98 8.32 -34.12
C GLY A 374 23.52 8.09 -34.52
N ASN A 375 22.56 8.02 -33.58
CA ASN A 375 21.12 7.87 -33.86
C ASN A 375 20.18 8.64 -32.91
N MET A 376 20.73 9.38 -31.96
CA MET A 376 19.96 10.20 -31.02
C MET A 376 20.23 11.68 -31.27
N ILE A 377 19.18 12.50 -31.25
CA ILE A 377 19.30 13.95 -31.43
C ILE A 377 18.67 14.73 -30.30
N VAL A 378 19.25 15.89 -30.03
CA VAL A 378 18.72 16.90 -29.09
C VAL A 378 18.33 18.13 -29.89
N LEU A 379 17.13 18.64 -29.63
CA LEU A 379 16.57 19.83 -30.27
C LEU A 379 16.54 21.01 -29.29
N ASP A 380 16.63 22.23 -29.82
CA ASP A 380 16.43 23.46 -29.04
C ASP A 380 15.00 23.57 -28.48
N LYS A 381 14.02 23.11 -29.24
CA LYS A 381 12.61 23.01 -28.84
C LYS A 381 11.95 21.79 -29.48
N THR A 382 10.94 21.23 -28.82
CA THR A 382 10.22 20.06 -29.34
C THR A 382 8.78 20.02 -28.87
N ALA A 383 7.88 19.55 -29.74
CA ALA A 383 6.52 19.18 -29.37
C ALA A 383 6.38 17.70 -29.02
N PHE A 384 7.40 16.85 -29.24
CA PHE A 384 7.36 15.45 -28.82
C PHE A 384 7.39 15.34 -27.29
N TYR A 385 6.43 14.62 -26.71
CA TYR A 385 6.40 14.32 -25.29
C TYR A 385 7.37 13.17 -24.98
N PRO A 386 8.34 13.36 -24.06
CA PRO A 386 9.18 12.27 -23.59
C PRO A 386 8.39 11.34 -22.66
N GLU A 387 8.74 10.07 -22.58
CA GLU A 387 8.11 9.15 -21.64
C GLU A 387 8.19 9.68 -20.19
N GLY A 388 7.06 9.68 -19.48
CA GLY A 388 6.99 10.21 -18.12
C GLY A 388 5.57 10.18 -17.52
N GLY A 389 5.47 10.13 -16.19
CA GLY A 389 4.16 10.15 -15.49
C GLY A 389 3.20 9.02 -15.89
N GLY A 390 3.76 7.87 -16.29
CA GLY A 390 3.03 6.73 -16.82
C GLY A 390 2.53 6.90 -18.26
N GLN A 391 2.78 8.04 -18.91
CA GLN A 391 2.47 8.25 -20.32
C GLN A 391 3.68 7.84 -21.20
N PRO A 392 3.48 6.92 -22.17
CA PRO A 392 4.52 6.57 -23.14
C PRO A 392 4.97 7.76 -23.99
N ALA A 393 6.22 7.69 -24.48
CA ALA A 393 6.75 8.65 -25.43
C ALA A 393 5.89 8.77 -26.69
N ASP A 394 5.87 9.97 -27.26
CA ASP A 394 5.36 10.18 -28.61
C ASP A 394 6.25 9.53 -29.66
N LYS A 395 5.65 9.32 -30.82
CA LYS A 395 6.31 8.83 -32.02
C LYS A 395 5.95 9.74 -33.18
N GLY A 396 6.67 9.61 -34.28
CA GLY A 396 6.42 10.41 -35.46
C GLY A 396 7.62 10.36 -36.39
N HIS A 397 7.93 11.50 -37.01
CA HIS A 397 9.07 11.62 -37.89
C HIS A 397 9.65 13.02 -37.85
N ILE A 398 10.91 13.12 -38.28
CA ILE A 398 11.63 14.37 -38.46
C ILE A 398 12.09 14.43 -39.91
N GLU A 399 11.84 15.57 -40.54
CA GLU A 399 12.18 15.87 -41.93
C GLU A 399 13.29 16.91 -41.99
N PHE A 400 14.30 16.67 -42.83
CA PHE A 400 15.48 17.52 -42.98
C PHE A 400 16.18 17.21 -44.29
N GLY A 401 16.68 18.22 -45.00
CA GLY A 401 17.43 18.02 -46.26
C GLY A 401 16.73 17.16 -47.33
N GLY A 402 15.39 17.12 -47.34
CA GLY A 402 14.59 16.26 -48.22
C GLY A 402 14.53 14.78 -47.80
N LEU A 403 15.13 14.42 -46.66
CA LEU A 403 15.07 13.11 -46.03
C LEU A 403 14.04 13.10 -44.90
N ARG A 404 13.62 11.89 -44.53
CA ARG A 404 12.66 11.65 -43.43
C ARG A 404 13.13 10.48 -42.58
N SER A 405 13.17 10.70 -41.27
CA SER A 405 13.56 9.68 -40.28
C SER A 405 12.49 9.50 -39.24
N LYS A 406 12.26 8.25 -38.80
CA LYS A 406 11.22 7.94 -37.82
C LYS A 406 11.73 8.22 -36.41
N VAL A 407 10.91 8.88 -35.60
CA VAL A 407 11.16 9.02 -34.15
C VAL A 407 10.53 7.82 -33.46
N ILE A 408 11.36 6.92 -32.93
CA ILE A 408 10.89 5.65 -32.34
C ILE A 408 10.77 5.70 -30.82
N ASP A 409 11.52 6.60 -30.17
CA ASP A 409 11.51 6.82 -28.73
C ASP A 409 11.96 8.25 -28.39
N VAL A 410 11.45 8.79 -27.29
CA VAL A 410 11.73 10.14 -26.81
C VAL A 410 11.87 10.10 -25.29
N GLN A 411 13.03 10.52 -24.79
CA GLN A 411 13.38 10.40 -23.38
C GLN A 411 13.89 11.73 -22.84
N ARG A 412 13.66 11.99 -21.55
CA ARG A 412 14.21 13.15 -20.86
C ARG A 412 15.51 12.75 -20.16
N VAL A 413 16.59 13.46 -20.46
CA VAL A 413 17.91 13.27 -19.83
C VAL A 413 18.34 14.61 -19.23
N GLY A 414 18.34 14.71 -17.90
CA GLY A 414 18.53 15.98 -17.19
C GLY A 414 17.57 17.08 -17.65
N ARG A 415 18.12 18.11 -18.30
CA ARG A 415 17.38 19.29 -18.81
C ARG A 415 17.03 19.20 -20.29
N VAL A 416 17.47 18.17 -21.01
CA VAL A 416 17.24 18.04 -22.45
C VAL A 416 16.27 16.91 -22.78
N ILE A 417 15.73 16.96 -23.99
CA ILE A 417 14.92 15.89 -24.55
C ILE A 417 15.68 15.24 -25.71
N VAL A 418 15.91 13.94 -25.57
CA VAL A 418 16.64 13.10 -26.53
C VAL A 418 15.62 12.35 -27.39
N HIS A 419 15.79 12.42 -28.71
CA HIS A 419 14.92 11.76 -29.69
C HIS A 419 15.73 10.67 -30.39
N ARG A 420 15.31 9.41 -30.27
CA ARG A 420 15.94 8.29 -30.96
C ARG A 420 15.33 8.11 -32.34
N LEU A 421 16.19 8.11 -33.36
CA LEU A 421 15.80 8.02 -34.75
C LEU A 421 16.10 6.66 -35.36
N GLU A 422 15.22 6.25 -36.27
CA GLU A 422 15.45 5.15 -37.21
C GLU A 422 15.49 5.76 -38.63
N GLY A 423 16.67 5.74 -39.26
CA GLY A 423 16.92 6.35 -40.57
C GLY A 423 18.16 7.26 -40.56
N ALA A 424 18.18 8.24 -41.47
CA ALA A 424 19.24 9.24 -41.53
C ALA A 424 19.23 10.17 -40.29
N VAL A 425 20.37 10.76 -39.96
CA VAL A 425 20.48 11.64 -38.78
C VAL A 425 20.91 13.05 -39.22
N PRO A 426 20.15 14.10 -38.85
CA PRO A 426 20.51 15.47 -39.19
C PRO A 426 21.77 15.91 -38.45
N LYS A 427 22.53 16.83 -39.04
CA LYS A 427 23.76 17.35 -38.42
C LYS A 427 23.44 18.39 -37.35
N VAL A 428 24.33 18.56 -36.37
CA VAL A 428 24.26 19.68 -35.41
C VAL A 428 24.19 21.00 -36.18
N GLY A 429 23.23 21.84 -35.81
CA GLY A 429 22.97 23.12 -36.46
C GLY A 429 21.92 23.10 -37.57
N GLU A 430 21.54 21.91 -38.05
CA GLU A 430 20.54 21.75 -39.12
C GLU A 430 19.13 22.10 -38.63
N LYS A 431 18.33 22.70 -39.53
CA LYS A 431 16.91 22.95 -39.29
C LYS A 431 16.12 21.70 -39.64
N VAL A 432 15.20 21.34 -38.76
CA VAL A 432 14.39 20.14 -38.90
C VAL A 432 12.92 20.49 -38.74
N HIS A 433 12.06 19.75 -39.42
CA HIS A 433 10.60 19.82 -39.27
C HIS A 433 10.11 18.54 -38.61
N GLY A 434 9.58 18.64 -37.39
CA GLY A 434 9.10 17.51 -36.59
C GLY A 434 7.60 17.35 -36.71
N VAL A 435 7.15 16.13 -37.01
CA VAL A 435 5.74 15.78 -37.17
C VAL A 435 5.40 14.58 -36.27
N ILE A 436 4.46 14.80 -35.34
CA ILE A 436 4.03 13.79 -34.37
C ILE A 436 2.97 12.87 -35.00
N ASP A 437 2.97 11.60 -34.63
CA ASP A 437 1.85 10.70 -34.87
C ASP A 437 0.64 11.15 -34.05
N TRP A 438 -0.22 11.95 -34.69
CA TRP A 438 -1.36 12.58 -34.03
C TRP A 438 -2.37 11.57 -33.47
N ASN A 439 -2.60 10.45 -34.18
CA ASN A 439 -3.53 9.42 -33.73
C ASN A 439 -3.06 8.77 -32.42
N ARG A 440 -1.75 8.54 -32.30
CA ARG A 440 -1.14 8.11 -31.04
C ARG A 440 -1.29 9.17 -29.96
N ARG A 441 -0.90 10.42 -30.24
CA ARG A 441 -0.95 11.54 -29.29
C ARG A 441 -2.35 11.75 -28.72
N ILE A 442 -3.35 11.87 -29.57
CA ILE A 442 -4.73 12.13 -29.13
C ILE A 442 -5.28 10.96 -28.31
N SER A 443 -4.95 9.72 -28.67
CA SER A 443 -5.35 8.56 -27.85
C SER A 443 -4.72 8.62 -26.46
N LEU A 444 -3.43 8.97 -26.36
CA LEU A 444 -2.76 9.13 -25.06
C LEU A 444 -3.36 10.28 -24.24
N MET A 445 -3.65 11.44 -24.86
CA MET A 445 -4.31 12.57 -24.19
C MET A 445 -5.70 12.19 -23.63
N ARG A 446 -6.50 11.45 -24.41
CA ARG A 446 -7.81 10.95 -23.98
C ARG A 446 -7.69 10.02 -22.79
N HIS A 447 -6.79 9.04 -22.86
CA HIS A 447 -6.57 8.11 -21.75
C HIS A 447 -6.02 8.81 -20.51
N HIS A 448 -5.15 9.79 -20.67
CA HIS A 448 -4.61 10.56 -19.55
C HIS A 448 -5.71 11.35 -18.84
N THR A 449 -6.51 12.09 -19.61
CA THR A 449 -7.64 12.85 -19.07
C THR A 449 -8.67 11.89 -18.44
N ALA A 450 -8.95 10.74 -19.07
CA ALA A 450 -9.80 9.70 -18.51
C ALA A 450 -9.27 9.12 -17.18
N THR A 451 -7.94 9.04 -16.98
CA THR A 451 -7.36 8.65 -15.69
C THR A 451 -7.83 9.59 -14.57
N HIS A 452 -7.76 10.91 -14.78
CA HIS A 452 -8.24 11.90 -13.80
C HIS A 452 -9.74 11.80 -13.56
N LEU A 453 -10.54 11.59 -14.62
CA LEU A 453 -11.98 11.44 -14.48
C LEU A 453 -12.36 10.18 -13.69
N LEU A 454 -11.70 9.06 -13.97
CA LEU A 454 -11.90 7.80 -13.23
C LEU A 454 -11.41 7.91 -11.79
N MET A 455 -10.31 8.62 -11.52
CA MET A 455 -9.84 8.85 -10.16
C MET A 455 -10.87 9.64 -9.35
N GLY A 456 -11.36 10.74 -9.91
CA GLY A 456 -12.41 11.54 -9.28
C GLY A 456 -13.74 10.79 -9.11
N ALA A 457 -14.08 9.89 -10.04
CA ALA A 457 -15.25 9.01 -9.92
C ALA A 457 -15.06 7.97 -8.80
N ALA A 458 -13.92 7.27 -8.79
CA ALA A 458 -13.60 6.25 -7.79
C ALA A 458 -13.69 6.80 -6.38
N ARG A 459 -13.17 8.02 -6.12
CA ARG A 459 -13.26 8.67 -4.81
C ARG A 459 -14.69 9.01 -4.39
N ARG A 460 -15.54 9.40 -5.34
CA ARG A 460 -16.95 9.73 -5.08
C ARG A 460 -17.80 8.50 -4.81
N VAL A 461 -17.47 7.35 -5.43
CA VAL A 461 -18.19 6.08 -5.22
C VAL A 461 -17.70 5.33 -3.99
N LEU A 462 -16.38 5.27 -3.81
CA LEU A 462 -15.76 4.37 -2.84
C LEU A 462 -15.36 5.06 -1.54
N GLY A 463 -15.18 6.38 -1.53
CA GLY A 463 -14.75 7.14 -0.35
C GLY A 463 -13.43 7.90 -0.53
N ARG A 464 -13.13 8.77 0.43
CA ARG A 464 -11.99 9.72 0.36
C ARG A 464 -10.62 9.08 0.51
N HIS A 465 -10.54 7.87 1.09
CA HIS A 465 -9.32 7.07 1.24
C HIS A 465 -8.71 6.60 -0.07
N VAL A 466 -9.47 6.66 -1.17
CA VAL A 466 -8.98 6.22 -2.48
C VAL A 466 -7.91 7.18 -2.99
N TRP A 467 -6.71 6.63 -3.14
CA TRP A 467 -5.50 7.27 -3.64
C TRP A 467 -4.90 6.45 -4.78
N GLN A 468 -4.24 7.12 -5.71
CA GLN A 468 -3.55 6.48 -6.81
C GLN A 468 -2.26 5.82 -6.30
N ALA A 469 -2.21 4.49 -6.39
CA ALA A 469 -1.02 3.69 -6.14
C ALA A 469 -0.13 3.58 -7.40
N GLY A 470 -0.70 3.81 -8.58
CA GLY A 470 0.03 3.82 -9.85
C GLY A 470 -0.87 4.05 -11.05
N ALA A 471 -0.30 4.49 -12.16
CA ALA A 471 -1.02 4.63 -13.42
C ALA A 471 -0.08 4.36 -14.60
N GLN A 472 -0.61 3.75 -15.66
CA GLN A 472 0.08 3.60 -16.94
C GLN A 472 -0.92 3.83 -18.06
N LYS A 473 -0.58 4.75 -18.95
CA LYS A 473 -1.37 5.06 -20.13
C LYS A 473 -0.90 4.20 -21.30
N GLY A 474 -1.81 3.93 -22.22
CA GLY A 474 -1.54 3.25 -23.47
C GLY A 474 -2.48 3.72 -24.56
N VAL A 475 -2.17 3.36 -25.81
CA VAL A 475 -2.95 3.78 -26.98
C VAL A 475 -4.27 3.01 -27.08
N GLU A 476 -4.28 1.73 -26.69
CA GLU A 476 -5.47 0.88 -26.72
C GLU A 476 -6.14 0.73 -25.36
N ARG A 477 -5.33 0.63 -24.30
CA ARG A 477 -5.78 0.38 -22.93
C ARG A 477 -4.83 1.06 -21.96
N SER A 478 -5.38 1.51 -20.85
CA SER A 478 -4.67 2.12 -19.74
C SER A 478 -5.05 1.42 -18.43
N ARG A 479 -4.24 1.63 -17.39
CA ARG A 479 -4.52 1.14 -16.04
C ARG A 479 -4.40 2.25 -15.02
N LEU A 480 -5.27 2.19 -14.03
CA LEU A 480 -5.27 3.02 -12.84
C LEU A 480 -5.32 2.08 -11.63
N ASP A 481 -4.31 2.15 -10.77
CA ASP A 481 -4.20 1.37 -9.54
C ASP A 481 -4.59 2.29 -8.39
N ILE A 482 -5.62 1.91 -7.62
CA ILE A 482 -6.17 2.68 -6.51
C ILE A 482 -6.00 1.94 -5.19
N SER A 483 -5.77 2.69 -4.10
CA SER A 483 -5.86 2.16 -2.75
C SER A 483 -7.31 1.83 -2.42
N HIS A 484 -7.58 0.57 -2.06
CA HIS A 484 -8.90 0.14 -1.64
C HIS A 484 -8.82 -1.14 -0.81
N TYR A 485 -9.61 -1.21 0.27
CA TYR A 485 -9.54 -2.30 1.24
C TYR A 485 -10.31 -3.56 0.81
N LYS A 486 -11.24 -3.48 -0.14
CA LYS A 486 -12.05 -4.61 -0.63
C LYS A 486 -11.94 -4.80 -2.15
N ARG A 487 -12.45 -5.91 -2.66
CA ARG A 487 -12.62 -6.11 -4.12
C ARG A 487 -13.77 -5.27 -4.61
N LEU A 488 -13.59 -4.61 -5.75
CA LEU A 488 -14.66 -3.85 -6.38
C LEU A 488 -15.76 -4.79 -6.87
N THR A 489 -16.99 -4.54 -6.45
CA THR A 489 -18.20 -5.19 -6.96
C THR A 489 -18.51 -4.73 -8.37
N LEU A 490 -19.32 -5.49 -9.10
CA LEU A 490 -19.69 -5.11 -10.47
C LEU A 490 -20.51 -3.81 -10.47
N GLU A 491 -21.34 -3.63 -9.45
CA GLU A 491 -22.16 -2.44 -9.22
C GLU A 491 -21.29 -1.20 -8.98
N GLU A 492 -20.28 -1.29 -8.10
CA GLU A 492 -19.31 -0.19 -7.88
C GLU A 492 -18.54 0.13 -9.16
N ILE A 493 -18.12 -0.87 -9.93
CA ILE A 493 -17.43 -0.67 -11.21
C ILE A 493 -18.32 0.07 -12.21
N HIS A 494 -19.58 -0.35 -12.33
CA HIS A 494 -20.55 0.30 -13.20
C HIS A 494 -20.83 1.74 -12.78
N GLU A 495 -20.92 2.00 -11.48
CA GLU A 495 -21.15 3.34 -10.96
C GLU A 495 -19.95 4.27 -11.20
N ILE A 496 -18.73 3.78 -11.01
CA ILE A 496 -17.49 4.51 -11.35
C ILE A 496 -17.47 4.84 -12.85
N GLU A 497 -17.75 3.86 -13.71
CA GLU A 497 -17.81 4.06 -15.17
C GLU A 497 -18.88 5.09 -15.55
N ARG A 498 -20.07 5.00 -14.96
CA ARG A 498 -21.19 5.91 -15.20
C ARG A 498 -20.84 7.34 -14.79
N LEU A 499 -20.31 7.55 -13.58
CA LEU A 499 -19.93 8.88 -13.09
C LEU A 499 -18.80 9.50 -13.91
N ALA A 500 -17.78 8.71 -14.29
CA ALA A 500 -16.71 9.20 -15.15
C ALA A 500 -17.24 9.65 -16.52
N ASN A 501 -18.17 8.89 -17.12
CA ASN A 501 -18.81 9.28 -18.39
C ASN A 501 -19.76 10.48 -18.22
N LEU A 502 -20.42 10.66 -17.07
CA LEU A 502 -21.15 11.90 -16.80
C LEU A 502 -20.21 13.12 -16.77
N ALA A 503 -19.01 12.98 -16.21
CA ALA A 503 -18.00 14.04 -16.26
C ALA A 503 -17.54 14.35 -17.70
N VAL A 504 -17.44 13.33 -18.57
CA VAL A 504 -17.24 13.53 -20.02
C VAL A 504 -18.39 14.32 -20.64
N LEU A 505 -19.65 13.92 -20.37
CA LEU A 505 -20.84 14.56 -20.92
C LEU A 505 -21.02 16.02 -20.46
N ARG A 506 -20.53 16.39 -19.27
CA ARG A 506 -20.50 17.79 -18.80
C ARG A 506 -19.58 18.69 -19.63
N ASN A 507 -18.68 18.11 -20.42
CA ASN A 507 -17.74 18.81 -21.30
C ASN A 507 -16.99 19.98 -20.60
N MET A 508 -16.47 19.71 -19.41
CA MET A 508 -15.81 20.71 -18.57
C MET A 508 -14.45 21.12 -19.18
N PRO A 509 -14.03 22.38 -19.03
CA PRO A 509 -12.68 22.82 -19.38
C PRO A 509 -11.61 22.05 -18.59
N VAL A 510 -10.54 21.67 -19.29
CA VAL A 510 -9.33 21.08 -18.70
C VAL A 510 -8.22 22.11 -18.81
N GLU A 511 -7.93 22.77 -17.68
CA GLU A 511 -6.98 23.86 -17.58
C GLU A 511 -5.63 23.33 -17.10
N ALA A 512 -4.53 23.78 -17.74
CA ALA A 512 -3.18 23.47 -17.31
C ALA A 512 -2.37 24.75 -17.12
N PHE A 513 -1.84 24.97 -15.92
CA PHE A 513 -1.10 26.18 -15.57
C PHE A 513 -0.01 25.91 -14.53
N TRP A 514 0.97 26.81 -14.45
CA TRP A 514 2.03 26.75 -13.45
C TRP A 514 1.67 27.61 -12.25
N MET A 515 2.00 27.15 -11.04
CA MET A 515 1.84 27.94 -9.82
C MET A 515 2.89 27.57 -8.76
N PRO A 516 3.19 28.47 -7.80
CA PRO A 516 4.04 28.15 -6.66
C PRO A 516 3.47 26.98 -5.84
N ARG A 517 4.35 26.04 -5.44
CA ARG A 517 3.97 24.84 -4.68
C ARG A 517 3.16 25.15 -3.43
N GLU A 518 3.66 26.07 -2.60
CA GLU A 518 3.03 26.42 -1.32
C GLU A 518 1.61 26.98 -1.51
N GLU A 519 1.39 27.74 -2.59
CA GLU A 519 0.06 28.27 -2.91
C GLU A 519 -0.87 27.17 -3.42
N ALA A 520 -0.34 26.22 -4.21
CA ALA A 520 -1.09 25.07 -4.70
C ALA A 520 -1.57 24.19 -3.55
N GLU A 521 -0.66 23.86 -2.63
CA GLU A 521 -0.94 23.04 -1.45
C GLU A 521 -1.98 23.71 -0.55
N LYS A 522 -1.87 25.03 -0.32
CA LYS A 522 -2.88 25.78 0.44
C LYS A 522 -4.26 25.76 -0.21
N ARG A 523 -4.32 25.84 -1.55
CA ARG A 523 -5.59 25.97 -2.29
C ARG A 523 -6.28 24.64 -2.54
N TYR A 524 -5.52 23.58 -2.81
CA TYR A 524 -6.05 22.30 -3.27
C TYR A 524 -5.71 21.12 -2.34
N GLY A 525 -4.91 21.35 -1.31
CA GLY A 525 -4.42 20.31 -0.39
C GLY A 525 -3.45 19.33 -1.06
N PHE A 526 -3.10 18.29 -0.32
CA PHE A 526 -2.14 17.27 -0.79
C PHE A 526 -2.69 16.32 -1.85
N ARG A 527 -4.00 16.40 -2.16
CA ARG A 527 -4.63 15.67 -3.27
C ARG A 527 -3.97 15.97 -4.62
N LEU A 528 -3.24 17.08 -4.72
CA LEU A 528 -2.41 17.37 -5.87
C LEU A 528 -1.42 16.25 -6.22
N TYR A 529 -1.03 15.43 -5.25
CA TYR A 529 0.06 14.46 -5.39
C TYR A 529 -0.41 13.02 -5.60
N GLN A 530 -1.63 12.80 -6.11
CA GLN A 530 -2.11 11.48 -6.56
C GLN A 530 -1.13 10.85 -7.58
N GLY A 531 -0.61 11.66 -8.50
CA GLY A 531 0.43 11.30 -9.46
C GLY A 531 1.83 11.02 -8.88
N GLY A 532 2.01 11.21 -7.56
CA GLY A 532 3.31 11.27 -6.89
C GLY A 532 3.81 12.70 -6.69
N VAL A 533 4.82 12.86 -5.83
CA VAL A 533 5.39 14.18 -5.52
C VAL A 533 6.29 14.64 -6.67
N VAL A 534 5.89 15.72 -7.33
CA VAL A 534 6.71 16.39 -8.35
C VAL A 534 7.79 17.25 -7.70
N PRO A 535 9.00 17.40 -8.26
CA PRO A 535 10.03 18.31 -7.76
C PRO A 535 9.84 19.74 -8.29
N GLY A 536 10.45 20.74 -7.63
CA GLY A 536 10.48 22.13 -8.07
C GLY A 536 9.67 23.10 -7.21
N LYS A 537 10.01 24.40 -7.28
CA LYS A 537 9.30 25.47 -6.55
C LYS A 537 7.96 25.83 -7.19
N GLU A 538 7.90 25.74 -8.52
CA GLU A 538 6.67 25.85 -9.29
C GLU A 538 6.29 24.46 -9.79
N ILE A 539 5.00 24.17 -9.75
CA ILE A 539 4.43 22.89 -10.17
C ILE A 539 3.36 23.14 -11.22
N ARG A 540 3.27 22.23 -12.20
CA ARG A 540 2.24 22.27 -13.23
C ARG A 540 0.98 21.61 -12.70
N ILE A 541 -0.09 22.38 -12.60
CA ILE A 541 -1.40 21.92 -12.17
C ILE A 541 -2.27 21.66 -13.39
N VAL A 542 -2.97 20.54 -13.37
CA VAL A 542 -4.02 20.19 -14.34
C VAL A 542 -5.33 20.08 -13.58
N LYS A 543 -6.32 20.85 -14.01
CA LYS A 543 -7.63 20.96 -13.36
C LYS A 543 -8.73 20.67 -14.37
N SER A 544 -9.59 19.71 -14.06
CA SER A 544 -10.76 19.37 -14.89
C SER A 544 -12.03 19.92 -14.24
N GLY A 545 -12.39 21.17 -14.52
CA GLY A 545 -13.55 21.83 -13.92
C GLY A 545 -13.56 21.77 -12.37
N ASP A 546 -14.71 21.41 -11.80
CA ASP A 546 -14.91 21.13 -10.37
C ASP A 546 -14.67 19.66 -10.01
N TRP A 547 -14.16 18.85 -10.95
CA TRP A 547 -14.11 17.41 -10.82
C TRP A 547 -12.85 16.92 -10.10
N GLU A 548 -11.68 17.31 -10.60
CA GLU A 548 -10.37 16.83 -10.12
C GLU A 548 -9.26 17.86 -10.40
N VAL A 549 -8.26 17.89 -9.52
CA VAL A 549 -7.08 18.77 -9.63
C VAL A 549 -5.83 18.05 -9.16
N GLU A 550 -4.82 17.97 -10.04
CA GLU A 550 -3.59 17.23 -9.78
C GLU A 550 -2.35 17.96 -10.32
N ALA A 551 -1.22 17.76 -9.66
CA ALA A 551 0.09 18.14 -10.19
C ALA A 551 0.50 17.11 -11.25
N CYS A 552 0.34 17.46 -12.53
CA CYS A 552 0.55 16.53 -13.64
C CYS A 552 1.36 17.15 -14.79
N GLY A 553 2.40 16.42 -15.19
CA GLY A 553 3.26 16.76 -16.33
C GLY A 553 2.85 16.12 -17.65
N GLY A 554 1.64 15.58 -17.76
CA GLY A 554 1.15 14.93 -18.98
C GLY A 554 0.54 15.87 -20.01
N THR A 555 0.25 15.33 -21.20
CA THR A 555 -0.59 15.99 -22.20
C THR A 555 -2.06 15.63 -21.97
N HIS A 556 -2.95 16.61 -22.01
CA HIS A 556 -4.39 16.44 -21.73
C HIS A 556 -5.25 17.01 -22.86
N CYS A 557 -6.50 16.53 -22.96
CA CYS A 557 -7.51 17.15 -23.80
C CYS A 557 -7.83 18.57 -23.31
N ARG A 558 -8.39 19.44 -24.16
CA ARG A 558 -8.86 20.79 -23.75
C ARG A 558 -10.16 20.74 -22.96
N THR A 559 -10.99 19.74 -23.23
CA THR A 559 -12.27 19.53 -22.54
C THR A 559 -12.47 18.06 -22.21
N THR A 560 -13.29 17.78 -21.19
CA THR A 560 -13.61 16.39 -20.82
C THR A 560 -14.42 15.67 -21.90
N GLY A 561 -15.19 16.39 -22.73
CA GLY A 561 -15.99 15.78 -23.79
C GLY A 561 -15.15 15.16 -24.91
N GLU A 562 -13.93 15.66 -25.13
CA GLU A 562 -13.01 15.12 -26.13
C GLU A 562 -12.48 13.73 -25.80
N VAL A 563 -12.57 13.31 -24.53
CA VAL A 563 -12.24 11.96 -24.07
C VAL A 563 -13.10 10.92 -24.80
N GLY A 564 -14.38 11.24 -25.03
CA GLY A 564 -15.38 10.30 -25.52
C GLY A 564 -15.71 9.22 -24.50
N LEU A 565 -16.27 8.10 -24.97
CA LEU A 565 -16.66 6.98 -24.11
C LEU A 565 -15.47 6.46 -23.30
N ILE A 566 -15.65 6.32 -21.99
CA ILE A 566 -14.75 5.60 -21.11
C ILE A 566 -15.36 4.22 -20.82
N LYS A 567 -14.60 3.15 -21.05
CA LYS A 567 -15.01 1.79 -20.72
C LYS A 567 -14.02 1.14 -19.76
N VAL A 568 -14.49 0.72 -18.59
CA VAL A 568 -13.75 -0.16 -17.69
C VAL A 568 -13.86 -1.58 -18.23
N ILE A 569 -12.72 -2.15 -18.62
CA ILE A 569 -12.62 -3.45 -19.28
C ILE A 569 -12.65 -4.57 -18.24
N ARG A 570 -11.92 -4.39 -17.14
CA ARG A 570 -11.84 -5.35 -16.02
C ARG A 570 -11.18 -4.72 -14.80
N THR A 571 -11.36 -5.37 -13.65
CA THR A 571 -10.64 -5.06 -12.42
C THR A 571 -9.82 -6.23 -11.91
N GLU A 572 -8.63 -5.94 -11.38
CA GLU A 572 -7.66 -6.93 -10.91
C GLU A 572 -7.11 -6.52 -9.55
N ARG A 573 -6.84 -7.49 -8.68
CA ARG A 573 -6.20 -7.22 -7.40
C ARG A 573 -4.72 -7.31 -7.62
N VAL A 574 -4.01 -6.19 -7.54
CA VAL A 574 -2.55 -6.17 -7.69
C VAL A 574 -1.92 -6.78 -6.47
N GLN A 575 -2.38 -6.34 -5.30
CA GLN A 575 -1.97 -6.80 -3.98
C GLN A 575 -3.04 -6.42 -2.95
N ASP A 576 -2.86 -6.82 -1.71
CA ASP A 576 -3.71 -6.35 -0.62
C ASP A 576 -3.69 -4.82 -0.55
N GLY A 577 -4.85 -4.21 -0.41
CA GLY A 577 -5.00 -2.75 -0.35
C GLY A 577 -4.92 -2.03 -1.70
N VAL A 578 -4.68 -2.71 -2.83
CA VAL A 578 -4.56 -2.08 -4.16
C VAL A 578 -5.36 -2.80 -5.24
N GLU A 579 -6.33 -2.09 -5.82
CA GLU A 579 -7.20 -2.56 -6.90
C GLU A 579 -6.86 -1.82 -8.21
N ARG A 580 -6.73 -2.56 -9.31
CA ARG A 580 -6.42 -2.04 -10.64
C ARG A 580 -7.67 -2.00 -11.49
N LEU A 581 -7.99 -0.82 -12.02
CA LEU A 581 -8.94 -0.64 -13.11
C LEU A 581 -8.19 -0.64 -14.45
N VAL A 582 -8.51 -1.58 -15.33
CA VAL A 582 -8.06 -1.55 -16.72
C VAL A 582 -9.18 -0.94 -17.55
N PHE A 583 -8.89 0.13 -18.28
CA PHE A 583 -9.89 0.89 -19.01
C PHE A 583 -9.39 1.35 -20.38
N ALA A 584 -10.31 1.77 -21.22
CA ALA A 584 -10.05 2.40 -22.51
C ALA A 584 -10.90 3.66 -22.67
N ALA A 585 -10.42 4.62 -23.48
CA ALA A 585 -11.12 5.88 -23.75
C ALA A 585 -11.20 6.16 -25.27
N GLY A 586 -12.32 6.71 -25.73
CA GLY A 586 -12.56 7.08 -27.13
C GLY A 586 -12.74 5.87 -28.05
N LEU A 587 -12.12 5.90 -29.24
CA LEU A 587 -12.21 4.79 -30.22
C LEU A 587 -11.78 3.41 -29.67
N PRO A 588 -10.68 3.30 -28.90
CA PRO A 588 -10.34 2.06 -28.18
C PRO A 588 -11.43 1.53 -27.26
N ALA A 589 -12.20 2.42 -26.60
CA ALA A 589 -13.31 2.02 -25.74
C ALA A 589 -14.46 1.42 -26.55
N LEU A 590 -14.80 2.06 -27.69
CA LEU A 590 -15.79 1.52 -28.63
C LEU A 590 -15.37 0.14 -29.16
N ARG A 591 -14.10 -0.04 -29.53
CA ARG A 591 -13.58 -1.35 -29.94
C ARG A 591 -13.73 -2.39 -28.84
N ALA A 592 -13.42 -2.05 -27.58
CA ALA A 592 -13.59 -2.97 -26.47
C ALA A 592 -15.06 -3.41 -26.27
N VAL A 593 -16.01 -2.51 -26.50
CA VAL A 593 -17.46 -2.84 -26.48
C VAL A 593 -17.80 -3.79 -27.63
N GLN A 594 -17.40 -3.46 -28.86
CA GLN A 594 -17.67 -4.26 -30.06
C GLN A 594 -17.01 -5.66 -30.01
N GLU A 595 -15.83 -5.78 -29.38
CA GLU A 595 -15.18 -7.07 -29.12
C GLU A 595 -16.01 -7.96 -28.19
N ASN A 596 -16.62 -7.38 -27.15
CA ASN A 596 -17.47 -8.13 -26.21
C ASN A 596 -18.81 -8.51 -26.86
N GLU A 597 -19.42 -7.60 -27.62
CA GLU A 597 -20.61 -7.87 -28.42
C GLU A 597 -20.35 -9.02 -29.42
N SER A 598 -19.22 -8.97 -30.14
CA SER A 598 -18.83 -10.02 -31.10
C SER A 598 -18.67 -11.38 -30.43
N LYS A 599 -18.14 -11.45 -29.20
CA LYS A 599 -18.07 -12.70 -28.43
C LYS A 599 -19.45 -13.20 -28.06
N LEU A 600 -20.34 -12.32 -27.62
CA LEU A 600 -21.71 -12.68 -27.23
C LEU A 600 -22.51 -13.22 -28.43
N VAL A 601 -22.37 -12.59 -29.60
CA VAL A 601 -22.97 -13.07 -30.86
C VAL A 601 -22.43 -14.44 -31.26
N LYS A 602 -21.13 -14.70 -31.09
CA LYS A 602 -20.54 -16.03 -31.35
C LYS A 602 -21.10 -17.12 -30.42
N VAL A 603 -21.29 -16.80 -29.14
CA VAL A 603 -21.89 -17.73 -28.16
C VAL A 603 -23.36 -17.98 -28.50
N SER A 604 -24.12 -16.92 -28.82
CA SER A 604 -25.50 -17.00 -29.33
C SER A 604 -25.61 -17.93 -30.54
N GLY A 605 -24.71 -17.79 -31.53
CA GLY A 605 -24.67 -18.68 -32.69
C GLY A 605 -24.33 -20.14 -32.35
N THR A 606 -23.45 -20.36 -31.36
CA THR A 606 -23.06 -21.71 -30.91
C THR A 606 -24.20 -22.40 -30.15
N LEU A 607 -24.95 -21.65 -29.35
CA LEU A 607 -26.12 -22.14 -28.62
C LEU A 607 -27.39 -22.16 -29.47
N ASN A 608 -27.35 -21.55 -30.66
CA ASN A 608 -28.49 -21.36 -31.55
C ASN A 608 -29.69 -20.69 -30.86
N VAL A 609 -29.43 -19.66 -30.05
CA VAL A 609 -30.46 -18.86 -29.36
C VAL A 609 -30.22 -17.36 -29.59
N PRO A 610 -31.26 -16.51 -29.54
CA PRO A 610 -31.09 -15.06 -29.53
C PRO A 610 -30.16 -14.60 -28.40
N VAL A 611 -29.46 -13.49 -28.60
CA VAL A 611 -28.48 -12.93 -27.63
C VAL A 611 -29.09 -12.74 -26.24
N GLU A 612 -30.34 -12.29 -26.18
CA GLU A 612 -31.10 -12.03 -24.95
C GLU A 612 -31.39 -13.32 -24.15
N ARG A 613 -31.26 -14.49 -24.77
CA ARG A 613 -31.49 -15.80 -24.14
C ARG A 613 -30.20 -16.58 -23.89
N VAL A 614 -29.03 -16.03 -24.21
CA VAL A 614 -27.73 -16.71 -24.06
C VAL A 614 -27.49 -17.16 -22.63
N GLU A 615 -27.76 -16.31 -21.64
CA GLU A 615 -27.59 -16.61 -20.22
C GLU A 615 -28.39 -17.85 -19.82
N LYS A 616 -29.71 -17.80 -20.00
CA LYS A 616 -30.62 -18.90 -19.67
C LYS A 616 -30.31 -20.18 -20.46
N ALA A 617 -29.91 -20.07 -21.72
CA ALA A 617 -29.51 -21.22 -22.53
C ALA A 617 -28.23 -21.87 -22.01
N ALA A 618 -27.24 -21.06 -21.60
CA ALA A 618 -26.01 -21.55 -21.00
C ALA A 618 -26.27 -22.24 -19.65
N GLU A 619 -27.13 -21.67 -18.79
CA GLU A 619 -27.55 -22.30 -17.54
C GLU A 619 -28.21 -23.66 -17.78
N ASN A 620 -29.16 -23.72 -18.70
CA ASN A 620 -29.85 -24.96 -19.06
C ASN A 620 -28.88 -26.01 -19.61
N LEU A 621 -27.95 -25.62 -20.49
CA LEU A 621 -26.94 -26.51 -21.05
C LEU A 621 -26.03 -27.07 -19.95
N VAL A 622 -25.59 -26.25 -19.01
CA VAL A 622 -24.76 -26.69 -17.88
C VAL A 622 -25.53 -27.63 -16.96
N ALA A 623 -26.80 -27.32 -16.67
CA ALA A 623 -27.67 -28.17 -15.87
C ALA A 623 -27.90 -29.54 -16.53
N GLU A 624 -28.19 -29.54 -17.84
CA GLU A 624 -28.37 -30.77 -18.62
C GLU A 624 -27.07 -31.58 -18.70
N TRP A 625 -25.93 -30.94 -18.94
CA TRP A 625 -24.62 -31.60 -18.94
C TRP A 625 -24.32 -32.27 -17.58
N ARG A 626 -24.62 -31.60 -16.46
CA ARG A 626 -24.47 -32.18 -15.11
C ARG A 626 -25.39 -33.40 -14.93
N ARG A 627 -26.64 -33.31 -15.38
CA ARG A 627 -27.61 -34.43 -15.33
C ARG A 627 -27.13 -35.62 -16.15
N LEU A 628 -26.74 -35.40 -17.42
CA LEU A 628 -26.22 -36.44 -18.31
C LEU A 628 -24.95 -37.10 -17.74
N ARG A 629 -24.09 -36.32 -17.09
CA ARG A 629 -22.89 -36.85 -16.43
C ARG A 629 -23.24 -37.78 -15.25
N GLN A 630 -24.22 -37.40 -14.42
CA GLN A 630 -24.70 -38.25 -13.32
C GLN A 630 -25.41 -39.51 -13.83
N GLU A 631 -26.23 -39.37 -14.86
CA GLU A 631 -26.93 -40.49 -15.48
C GLU A 631 -25.96 -41.49 -16.10
N ARG A 632 -24.95 -41.00 -16.82
CA ARG A 632 -23.83 -41.83 -17.31
C ARG A 632 -23.16 -42.60 -16.18
N GLU A 633 -22.88 -41.94 -15.06
CA GLU A 633 -22.23 -42.59 -13.91
C GLU A 633 -23.09 -43.72 -13.33
N ARG A 634 -24.40 -43.47 -13.17
CA ARG A 634 -25.37 -44.46 -12.71
C ARG A 634 -25.54 -45.63 -13.68
N LEU A 635 -25.55 -45.36 -14.99
CA LEU A 635 -25.58 -46.40 -16.02
C LEU A 635 -24.31 -47.25 -15.98
N MET A 636 -23.14 -46.63 -15.77
CA MET A 636 -21.88 -47.34 -15.62
C MET A 636 -21.84 -48.22 -14.37
N GLU A 637 -22.37 -47.76 -13.23
CA GLU A 637 -22.51 -48.59 -12.01
C GLU A 637 -23.50 -49.75 -12.21
N THR A 638 -24.58 -49.50 -12.95
CA THR A 638 -25.57 -50.55 -13.25
C THR A 638 -24.97 -51.61 -14.17
N LEU A 639 -24.27 -51.18 -15.23
CA LEU A 639 -23.54 -52.08 -16.13
C LEU A 639 -22.46 -52.86 -15.36
N ALA A 640 -21.72 -52.21 -14.46
CA ALA A 640 -20.71 -52.86 -13.65
C ALA A 640 -21.31 -53.96 -12.75
N ARG A 641 -22.48 -53.74 -12.16
CA ARG A 641 -23.22 -54.75 -11.37
C ARG A 641 -23.68 -55.93 -12.22
N PHE A 642 -24.19 -55.68 -13.43
CA PHE A 642 -24.56 -56.76 -14.36
C PHE A 642 -23.34 -57.61 -14.75
N MET A 643 -22.24 -56.95 -15.14
CA MET A 643 -20.99 -57.63 -15.48
C MET A 643 -20.42 -58.40 -14.29
N ALA A 644 -20.45 -57.83 -13.07
CA ALA A 644 -19.98 -58.50 -11.87
C ALA A 644 -20.76 -59.79 -11.58
N LYS A 645 -22.09 -59.76 -11.74
CA LYS A 645 -22.95 -60.95 -11.59
C LYS A 645 -22.60 -62.02 -12.62
N GLU A 646 -22.52 -61.66 -13.90
CA GLU A 646 -22.14 -62.56 -14.99
C GLU A 646 -20.75 -63.19 -14.73
N TYR A 647 -19.78 -62.38 -14.32
CA TYR A 647 -18.42 -62.85 -14.09
C TYR A 647 -18.31 -63.75 -12.85
N LEU A 648 -19.15 -63.53 -11.84
CA LEU A 648 -19.25 -64.40 -10.67
C LEU A 648 -19.93 -65.74 -10.98
N GLU A 649 -20.88 -65.79 -11.91
CA GLU A 649 -21.50 -67.06 -12.36
C GLU A 649 -20.45 -67.99 -12.99
N ASP A 650 -19.50 -67.43 -13.74
CA ASP A 650 -18.43 -68.19 -14.41
C ASP A 650 -17.13 -68.36 -13.61
N SER A 651 -17.16 -68.03 -12.32
CA SER A 651 -15.99 -68.10 -11.43
C SER A 651 -15.63 -69.53 -11.01
N LYS A 652 -14.38 -69.73 -10.58
CA LYS A 652 -13.88 -71.03 -10.09
C LYS A 652 -13.56 -70.97 -8.59
N ILE A 653 -13.97 -71.99 -7.84
CA ILE A 653 -13.61 -72.10 -6.41
C ILE A 653 -12.27 -72.81 -6.27
N ILE A 654 -11.29 -72.17 -5.62
CA ILE A 654 -9.96 -72.72 -5.35
C ILE A 654 -9.61 -72.43 -3.90
N GLY A 655 -9.41 -73.46 -3.07
CA GLY A 655 -8.98 -73.30 -1.67
C GLY A 655 -9.94 -72.49 -0.79
N GLY A 656 -11.24 -72.45 -1.12
CA GLY A 656 -12.24 -71.65 -0.41
C GLY A 656 -12.34 -70.18 -0.85
N LEU A 657 -11.54 -69.77 -1.85
CA LEU A 657 -11.60 -68.47 -2.52
C LEU A 657 -12.26 -68.61 -3.89
N ARG A 658 -12.91 -67.54 -4.37
CA ARG A 658 -13.64 -67.51 -5.64
C ARG A 658 -12.84 -66.71 -6.68
N LEU A 659 -12.19 -67.40 -7.63
CA LEU A 659 -11.37 -66.76 -8.66
C LEU A 659 -12.23 -66.37 -9.87
N VAL A 660 -12.22 -65.09 -10.22
CA VAL A 660 -12.82 -64.54 -11.44
C VAL A 660 -11.69 -64.16 -12.38
N LEU A 661 -11.58 -64.82 -13.55
CA LEU A 661 -10.58 -64.47 -14.56
C LEU A 661 -11.27 -64.22 -15.90
N ARG A 662 -11.23 -62.96 -16.35
CA ARG A 662 -11.91 -62.49 -17.56
C ARG A 662 -11.03 -61.52 -18.34
N VAL A 663 -11.06 -61.65 -19.67
CA VAL A 663 -10.44 -60.68 -20.59
C VAL A 663 -11.57 -59.91 -21.26
N ALA A 664 -11.83 -58.70 -20.79
CA ALA A 664 -12.84 -57.83 -21.38
C ALA A 664 -12.22 -56.99 -22.51
N LYS A 665 -12.84 -57.02 -23.70
CA LYS A 665 -12.43 -56.19 -24.85
C LYS A 665 -13.36 -54.98 -24.97
N GLY A 666 -12.81 -53.81 -25.27
CA GLY A 666 -13.60 -52.58 -25.45
C GLY A 666 -14.10 -51.93 -24.16
N VAL A 667 -13.51 -52.29 -23.01
CA VAL A 667 -13.88 -51.81 -21.67
C VAL A 667 -12.75 -50.92 -21.11
N SER A 668 -13.08 -49.78 -20.51
CA SER A 668 -12.08 -48.88 -19.92
C SER A 668 -11.56 -49.38 -18.57
N VAL A 669 -10.38 -48.91 -18.14
CA VAL A 669 -9.79 -49.25 -16.84
C VAL A 669 -10.72 -48.85 -15.69
N ASP A 670 -11.29 -47.65 -15.73
CA ASP A 670 -12.24 -47.19 -14.71
C ASP A 670 -13.47 -48.10 -14.61
N GLN A 671 -13.96 -48.61 -15.75
CA GLN A 671 -15.07 -49.55 -15.77
C GLN A 671 -14.67 -50.90 -15.16
N LEU A 672 -13.47 -51.41 -15.47
CA LEU A 672 -12.95 -52.64 -14.86
C LEU A 672 -12.76 -52.50 -13.35
N ILE A 673 -12.26 -51.35 -12.86
CA ILE A 673 -12.15 -51.07 -11.42
C ILE A 673 -13.52 -51.13 -10.76
N LYS A 674 -14.54 -50.51 -11.38
CA LYS A 674 -15.92 -50.58 -10.86
C LYS A 674 -16.46 -52.00 -10.83
N VAL A 675 -16.25 -52.78 -11.89
CA VAL A 675 -16.66 -54.20 -11.95
C VAL A 675 -15.96 -55.00 -10.85
N ALA A 676 -14.65 -54.85 -10.68
CA ALA A 676 -13.87 -55.53 -9.64
C ALA A 676 -14.35 -55.15 -8.22
N ASN A 677 -14.66 -53.87 -7.99
CA ASN A 677 -15.24 -53.41 -6.73
C ASN A 677 -16.63 -54.02 -6.47
N GLU A 678 -17.48 -54.16 -7.49
CA GLU A 678 -18.79 -54.80 -7.33
C GLU A 678 -18.66 -56.33 -7.12
N ILE A 679 -17.71 -57.00 -7.78
CA ILE A 679 -17.42 -58.42 -7.54
C ILE A 679 -16.95 -58.64 -6.10
N THR A 680 -15.99 -57.85 -5.63
CA THR A 680 -15.44 -57.97 -4.26
C THR A 680 -16.46 -57.59 -3.19
N ARG A 681 -17.41 -56.69 -3.48
CA ARG A 681 -18.56 -56.42 -2.60
C ARG A 681 -19.55 -57.59 -2.52
N ALA A 682 -19.87 -58.20 -3.66
CA ALA A 682 -20.82 -59.31 -3.71
C ALA A 682 -20.24 -60.62 -3.14
N GLU A 683 -18.94 -60.85 -3.31
CA GLU A 683 -18.21 -62.00 -2.77
C GLU A 683 -16.89 -61.52 -2.13
N PRO A 684 -16.85 -61.34 -0.80
CA PRO A 684 -15.64 -60.87 -0.10
C PRO A 684 -14.44 -61.81 -0.22
N ARG A 685 -14.68 -63.08 -0.60
CA ARG A 685 -13.64 -64.09 -0.88
C ARG A 685 -13.25 -64.15 -2.36
N ALA A 686 -13.71 -63.20 -3.17
CA ALA A 686 -13.38 -63.15 -4.57
C ALA A 686 -11.96 -62.60 -4.79
N VAL A 687 -11.26 -63.22 -5.74
CA VAL A 687 -10.01 -62.71 -6.31
C VAL A 687 -10.32 -62.42 -7.78
N VAL A 688 -10.15 -61.17 -8.20
CA VAL A 688 -10.51 -60.66 -9.54
C VAL A 688 -9.27 -60.30 -10.33
#